data_AF-A0A7M2XT25-F1
#
_entry.id   AF-A0A7M2XT25-F1
#
_cell.length_a   1.000
_cell.length_b   1.000
_cell.length_c   1.000
_cell.angle_alpha   90.00
_cell.angle_beta   90.00
_cell.angle_gamma   90.00
#
_symmetry.space_group_name_H-M   'P 1'
#
loop_
_entity.id
_entity.type
_entity.pdbx_description
1 polymer ?
#
loop_
_entity_poly.entity_id
_entity_poly.type
_entity_poly.pdbx_seq_one_letter_code
_entity_poly.pdbx_strand_id
1 'polypeptide(L)'
;MGVDDRGREFETVLLRLVDVDGRPYQVVDRDLDVPTEVVDLRDESDPRGVAEEWLRRDVEAPVDLMADRLCRIVVLRTGDASYLVYVKAHHIALDGFGAMIIVRRGAELYSRALASRSSGQDGAPPDKPPPDKPPPDKPPADLRTLYEKDRQYRASNRFVADREYWSERIRDLPHVDTTEVPPAVRTITAETDLSDTADVYLSGSPPTRDASSAAVVLAAAACFFSRRSGRYDVLVNIPVSARTTAELRRSAGMLVNVVPLRIRVDPSEPVEDLVRRMQVELVGALRHQACGLDDIRRATSEPVSRFSVPLVNVMLFDQQPVLGDIVGTPHVLSRGPVGDRLITVHRRSVPVGTVIEFRANPNRYEENEIQAQCICFTEILEQFVAADPRTPVGSIHPPSAGAAAPRYRRNTVLDHWRHLLAGAPTPPALSPSTQAPAGGRAGNAGSASAWAQFVHPLGIGPGRASAECADDRVPILQAATAILVARSSGTDDVVLGVPAPAGTAPARTVLPLRTRVRLDEPFRDLLEDISRGTRDALAHADIPAATLLDALAPTRNGSRAPLFRVTVEGRGDADREVENAVLGDVGLRIDLERPRSGDGAGRESTSTDVLRIRYATDVYTAPTVERIARRLERILLTVEEDPEIRVGDIDLLDAAERTALAPVTGPPPVTERLLPEILTDAALRTPAATAVSCGGTRIDYRELDERSNRLARLLVERGAGPERFVAIGMARSVDSIVSIWAVAKTGAAFVPVDPAYPPVRIESSWIR
;
A
#
# COMPACT_ATOMS: atom_id res chain seq x y z
N MET A 1 18.86 48.91 -25.51
CA MET A 1 18.47 47.49 -25.36
C MET A 1 16.99 47.48 -25.01
N GLY A 2 16.16 46.93 -25.89
CA GLY A 2 14.71 47.00 -25.77
C GLY A 2 14.19 46.16 -24.61
N VAL A 3 12.92 46.36 -24.25
CA VAL A 3 12.16 45.57 -23.28
C VAL A 3 12.06 44.06 -23.67
N ASP A 4 12.50 43.70 -24.89
CA ASP A 4 12.49 42.36 -25.50
C ASP A 4 13.53 41.35 -24.97
N ASP A 5 14.56 41.78 -24.21
CA ASP A 5 15.56 40.84 -23.65
C ASP A 5 15.12 40.17 -22.33
N ARG A 6 13.92 40.48 -21.85
CA ARG A 6 13.39 39.96 -20.58
C ARG A 6 13.19 38.45 -20.66
N GLY A 7 13.96 37.71 -19.88
CA GLY A 7 13.80 36.27 -19.70
C GLY A 7 14.40 35.38 -20.81
N ARG A 8 14.85 35.98 -21.93
CA ARG A 8 15.65 35.27 -22.95
C ARG A 8 16.95 34.71 -22.36
N GLU A 9 17.53 35.39 -21.36
CA GLU A 9 18.71 34.91 -20.61
C GLU A 9 18.47 33.60 -19.85
N PHE A 10 17.21 33.21 -19.60
CA PHE A 10 16.87 31.92 -18.98
C PHE A 10 16.44 30.84 -19.98
N GLU A 11 16.26 31.18 -21.26
CA GLU A 11 15.78 30.31 -22.36
C GLU A 11 14.40 29.64 -22.16
N THR A 12 13.82 29.60 -20.95
CA THR A 12 12.50 28.99 -20.64
C THR A 12 11.33 29.58 -21.43
N VAL A 13 11.37 30.88 -21.73
CA VAL A 13 10.35 31.55 -22.56
C VAL A 13 10.47 31.20 -24.05
N LEU A 14 11.59 30.61 -24.46
CA LEU A 14 11.89 30.17 -25.82
C LEU A 14 11.69 28.65 -26.01
N LEU A 15 11.14 27.97 -25.00
CA LEU A 15 11.00 26.52 -25.01
C LEU A 15 9.83 26.07 -25.91
N ARG A 16 10.08 25.07 -26.74
CA ARG A 16 9.08 24.32 -27.50
C ARG A 16 9.22 22.82 -27.25
N LEU A 17 8.12 22.09 -27.37
CA LEU A 17 8.15 20.64 -27.44
C LEU A 17 8.04 20.20 -28.89
N VAL A 18 8.80 19.17 -29.24
CA VAL A 18 8.73 18.50 -30.53
C VAL A 18 8.64 17.01 -30.32
N ASP A 19 7.89 16.31 -31.16
CA ASP A 19 7.91 14.85 -31.22
C ASP A 19 8.89 14.39 -32.30
N VAL A 20 9.77 13.47 -31.95
CA VAL A 20 10.65 12.78 -32.90
C VAL A 20 10.48 11.28 -32.67
N ASP A 21 9.90 10.59 -33.64
CA ASP A 21 9.64 9.14 -33.63
C ASP A 21 8.84 8.65 -32.38
N GLY A 22 7.82 9.42 -31.97
CA GLY A 22 6.98 9.10 -30.81
C GLY A 22 7.65 9.39 -29.47
N ARG A 23 8.74 10.17 -29.46
CA ARG A 23 9.44 10.61 -28.25
C ARG A 23 9.40 12.13 -28.15
N PRO A 24 8.96 12.70 -27.01
CA PRO A 24 8.97 14.14 -26.81
C PRO A 24 10.38 14.66 -26.51
N TYR A 25 10.75 15.77 -27.14
CA TYR A 25 11.98 16.52 -26.92
C TYR A 25 11.67 17.97 -26.60
N GLN A 26 12.53 18.58 -25.77
CA GLN A 26 12.53 20.02 -25.50
C GLN A 26 13.57 20.70 -26.40
N VAL A 27 13.16 21.76 -27.09
CA VAL A 27 14.03 22.56 -27.97
C VAL A 27 13.94 24.03 -27.56
N VAL A 28 15.10 24.70 -27.51
CA VAL A 28 15.18 26.15 -27.34
C VAL A 28 15.13 26.80 -28.73
N ASP A 29 13.98 27.37 -29.08
CA ASP A 29 13.75 28.06 -30.35
C ASP A 29 14.12 29.54 -30.18
N ARG A 30 15.36 29.90 -30.51
CA ARG A 30 15.88 31.28 -30.31
C ARG A 30 15.24 32.32 -31.24
N ASP A 31 14.61 31.83 -32.32
CA ASP A 31 13.88 32.64 -33.29
C ASP A 31 12.41 32.79 -32.89
N LEU A 32 11.97 32.14 -31.80
CA LEU A 32 10.63 32.32 -31.26
C LEU A 32 10.44 33.79 -30.86
N ASP A 33 9.54 34.46 -31.57
CA ASP A 33 9.07 35.78 -31.21
C ASP A 33 8.32 35.70 -29.88
N VAL A 34 8.56 36.56 -28.89
CA VAL A 34 7.87 36.51 -27.56
C VAL A 34 7.39 37.91 -27.20
N PRO A 35 6.35 38.43 -27.89
CA PRO A 35 5.91 39.81 -27.70
C PRO A 35 5.24 39.97 -26.33
N THR A 36 5.46 41.13 -25.70
CA THR A 36 4.63 41.56 -24.56
C THR A 36 3.35 42.18 -25.11
N GLU A 37 2.22 41.51 -24.92
CA GLU A 37 0.92 42.01 -25.35
C GLU A 37 0.39 43.05 -24.35
N VAL A 38 -0.16 44.15 -24.86
CA VAL A 38 -0.82 45.18 -24.04
C VAL A 38 -2.29 45.26 -24.45
N VAL A 39 -3.19 44.99 -23.50
CA VAL A 39 -4.63 45.09 -23.69
C VAL A 39 -5.11 46.31 -22.92
N ASP A 40 -5.65 47.31 -23.63
CA ASP A 40 -6.21 48.51 -23.01
C ASP A 40 -7.70 48.31 -22.71
N LEU A 41 -8.07 48.29 -21.44
CA LEU A 41 -9.42 48.07 -20.94
C LEU A 41 -10.03 49.34 -20.34
N ARG A 42 -9.36 50.50 -20.46
CA ARG A 42 -9.79 51.76 -19.82
C ARG A 42 -11.14 52.26 -20.29
N ASP A 43 -11.55 51.90 -21.51
CA ASP A 43 -12.81 52.32 -22.11
C ASP A 43 -13.99 51.40 -21.73
N GLU A 44 -13.73 50.31 -21.00
CA GLU A 44 -14.77 49.40 -20.50
C GLU A 44 -15.55 50.03 -19.33
N SER A 45 -16.82 49.63 -19.16
CA SER A 45 -17.66 50.13 -18.06
C SER A 45 -17.21 49.65 -16.68
N ASP A 46 -16.59 48.47 -16.61
CA ASP A 46 -15.89 47.93 -15.45
C ASP A 46 -14.55 47.32 -15.91
N PRO A 47 -13.49 48.14 -16.08
CA PRO A 47 -12.20 47.68 -16.56
C PRO A 47 -11.61 46.55 -15.70
N ARG A 48 -11.85 46.59 -14.39
CA ARG A 48 -11.31 45.61 -13.44
C ARG A 48 -12.05 44.28 -13.54
N GLY A 49 -13.38 44.28 -13.56
CA GLY A 49 -14.18 43.07 -13.74
C GLY A 49 -13.94 42.41 -15.09
N VAL A 50 -13.81 43.20 -16.17
CA VAL A 50 -13.45 42.67 -17.50
C VAL A 50 -12.06 42.04 -17.50
N ALA A 51 -11.09 42.65 -16.81
CA ALA A 51 -9.75 42.06 -16.67
C ALA A 51 -9.77 40.74 -15.87
N GLU A 52 -10.53 40.67 -14.78
CA GLU A 52 -10.69 39.43 -13.99
C GLU A 52 -11.35 38.30 -14.79
N GLU A 53 -12.37 38.63 -15.58
CA GLU A 53 -13.01 37.70 -16.50
C GLU A 53 -12.04 37.19 -17.58
N TRP A 54 -11.23 38.10 -18.15
CA TRP A 54 -10.19 37.75 -19.12
C TRP A 54 -9.17 36.78 -18.51
N LEU A 55 -8.68 37.08 -17.28
CA LEU A 55 -7.73 36.24 -16.56
C LEU A 55 -8.30 34.84 -16.32
N ARG A 56 -9.56 34.75 -15.87
CA ARG A 56 -10.22 33.47 -15.61
C ARG A 56 -10.34 32.63 -16.88
N ARG A 57 -10.76 33.23 -18.00
CA ARG A 57 -10.87 32.53 -19.29
C ARG A 57 -9.52 32.01 -19.78
N ASP A 58 -8.46 32.80 -19.69
CA ASP A 58 -7.13 32.36 -20.15
C ASP A 58 -6.54 31.26 -19.25
N VAL A 59 -6.77 31.31 -17.94
CA VAL A 59 -6.35 30.25 -17.00
C VAL A 59 -7.06 28.92 -17.26
N GLU A 60 -8.35 28.96 -17.63
CA GLU A 60 -9.16 27.76 -17.91
C GLU A 60 -8.95 27.20 -19.33
N ALA A 61 -8.33 27.96 -20.23
CA ALA A 61 -8.10 27.54 -21.61
C ALA A 61 -7.10 26.38 -21.69
N PRO A 62 -7.45 25.27 -22.40
CA PRO A 62 -6.51 24.17 -22.64
C PRO A 62 -5.32 24.66 -23.45
N VAL A 63 -4.16 24.06 -23.20
CA VAL A 63 -2.90 24.37 -23.90
C VAL A 63 -2.49 23.13 -24.71
N ASP A 64 -2.34 23.28 -26.02
CA ASP A 64 -1.69 22.28 -26.86
C ASP A 64 -0.17 22.40 -26.68
N LEU A 65 0.42 21.41 -26.01
CA LEU A 65 1.84 21.41 -25.66
C LEU A 65 2.80 21.43 -26.87
N MET A 66 2.33 21.04 -28.06
CA MET A 66 3.14 20.96 -29.27
C MET A 66 2.97 22.21 -30.17
N ALA A 67 1.80 22.83 -30.14
CA ALA A 67 1.47 23.96 -31.01
C ALA A 67 1.53 25.32 -30.30
N ASP A 68 1.13 25.39 -29.03
CA ASP A 68 0.95 26.65 -28.32
C ASP A 68 2.24 27.15 -27.66
N ARG A 69 2.23 28.44 -27.31
CA ARG A 69 3.27 29.08 -26.52
C ARG A 69 3.19 28.58 -25.09
N LEU A 70 4.31 28.05 -24.59
CA LEU A 70 4.39 27.58 -23.20
C LEU A 70 4.49 28.71 -22.18
N CYS A 71 4.94 29.90 -22.59
CA CYS A 71 5.07 31.08 -21.72
C CYS A 71 4.42 32.29 -22.39
N ARG A 72 3.69 33.10 -21.63
CA ARG A 72 3.01 34.33 -22.10
C ARG A 72 3.06 35.42 -21.03
N ILE A 73 3.28 36.65 -21.47
CA ILE A 73 3.21 37.85 -20.62
C ILE A 73 2.23 38.83 -21.27
N VAL A 74 1.23 39.27 -20.51
CA VAL A 74 0.22 40.23 -20.96
C VAL A 74 0.10 41.35 -19.94
N VAL A 75 0.03 42.60 -20.40
CA VAL A 75 -0.23 43.78 -19.57
C VAL A 75 -1.67 44.23 -19.84
N LEU A 76 -2.54 44.06 -18.86
CA LEU A 76 -3.91 44.57 -18.90
C LEU A 76 -3.91 45.96 -18.26
N ARG A 77 -4.28 46.99 -19.03
CA ARG A 77 -4.38 48.36 -18.51
C ARG A 77 -5.82 48.63 -18.11
N THR A 78 -6.06 48.75 -16.80
CA THR A 78 -7.39 48.96 -16.21
C THR A 78 -7.65 50.41 -15.81
N GLY A 79 -6.65 51.28 -15.93
CA GLY A 79 -6.76 52.71 -15.64
C GLY A 79 -5.50 53.46 -16.11
N ASP A 80 -5.47 54.79 -15.94
CA ASP A 80 -4.31 55.59 -16.37
C ASP A 80 -3.02 55.23 -15.63
N ALA A 81 -3.15 54.89 -14.34
CA ALA A 81 -2.08 54.41 -13.46
C ALA A 81 -2.40 53.03 -12.83
N SER A 82 -3.24 52.22 -13.48
CA SER A 82 -3.68 50.92 -12.97
C SER A 82 -3.45 49.82 -14.01
N TYR A 83 -2.66 48.81 -13.64
CA TYR A 83 -2.18 47.77 -14.54
C TYR A 83 -2.18 46.41 -13.84
N LEU A 84 -2.44 45.36 -14.62
CA LEU A 84 -2.25 43.97 -14.22
C LEU A 84 -1.23 43.34 -15.17
N VAL A 85 -0.12 42.88 -14.61
CA VAL A 85 0.90 42.16 -15.37
C VAL A 85 0.65 40.67 -15.18
N TYR A 86 0.04 40.06 -16.18
CA TYR A 86 -0.24 38.63 -16.22
C TYR A 86 0.96 37.87 -16.76
N VAL A 87 1.39 36.84 -16.02
CA VAL A 87 2.45 35.92 -16.44
C VAL A 87 1.89 34.50 -16.35
N LYS A 88 1.78 33.85 -17.51
CA LYS A 88 1.40 32.44 -17.63
C LYS A 88 2.59 31.63 -18.11
N ALA A 89 2.83 30.50 -17.47
CA ALA A 89 3.77 29.51 -17.97
C ALA A 89 3.20 28.11 -17.75
N HIS A 90 3.31 27.24 -18.74
CA HIS A 90 3.03 25.83 -18.58
C HIS A 90 4.10 25.22 -17.66
N HIS A 91 3.67 24.41 -16.70
CA HIS A 91 4.56 23.87 -15.65
C HIS A 91 5.71 23.00 -16.19
N ILE A 92 5.64 22.54 -17.44
CA ILE A 92 6.73 21.83 -18.11
C ILE A 92 7.94 22.73 -18.40
N ALA A 93 7.73 24.04 -18.59
CA ALA A 93 8.76 25.00 -18.94
C ALA A 93 9.31 25.70 -17.69
N LEU A 94 8.45 25.98 -16.72
CA LEU A 94 8.75 26.87 -15.61
C LEU A 94 8.03 26.44 -14.33
N ASP A 95 8.76 26.40 -13.21
CA ASP A 95 8.17 26.23 -11.89
C ASP A 95 7.84 27.58 -11.23
N GLY A 96 7.07 27.53 -10.13
CA GLY A 96 6.65 28.74 -9.41
C GLY A 96 7.81 29.56 -8.84
N PHE A 97 8.92 28.93 -8.47
CA PHE A 97 10.10 29.64 -7.97
C PHE A 97 10.82 30.39 -9.11
N GLY A 98 10.95 29.74 -10.28
CA GLY A 98 11.50 30.31 -11.51
C GLY A 98 10.64 31.46 -12.05
N ALA A 99 9.31 31.36 -11.95
CA ALA A 99 8.41 32.46 -12.29
C ALA A 99 8.70 33.70 -11.44
N MET A 100 8.95 33.54 -10.16
CA MET A 100 9.29 34.67 -9.27
C MET A 100 10.69 35.24 -9.54
N ILE A 101 11.65 34.41 -9.97
CA ILE A 101 12.94 34.89 -10.49
C ILE A 101 12.72 35.78 -11.71
N ILE A 102 11.91 35.34 -12.68
CA ILE A 102 11.64 36.09 -13.90
C ILE A 102 10.93 37.42 -13.59
N VAL A 103 9.90 37.41 -12.73
CA VAL A 103 9.17 38.61 -12.34
C VAL A 103 10.11 39.61 -11.65
N ARG A 104 10.91 39.16 -10.67
CA ARG A 104 11.87 40.02 -9.95
C ARG A 104 12.92 40.59 -10.90
N ARG A 105 13.44 39.76 -11.81
CA ARG A 105 14.44 40.16 -12.80
C ARG A 105 13.88 41.17 -13.80
N GLY A 106 12.65 40.96 -14.26
CA GLY A 106 11.94 41.92 -15.11
C GLY A 106 11.75 43.27 -14.41
N ALA A 107 11.40 43.26 -13.12
CA ALA A 107 11.23 44.47 -12.32
C ALA A 107 12.56 45.23 -12.11
N GLU A 108 13.65 44.51 -11.88
CA GLU A 108 15.00 45.06 -11.80
C GLU A 108 15.41 45.74 -13.12
N LEU A 109 15.24 45.05 -14.26
CA LEU A 109 15.58 45.59 -15.58
C LEU A 109 14.72 46.81 -15.94
N TYR A 110 13.43 46.79 -15.60
CA TYR A 110 12.54 47.94 -15.78
C TYR A 110 13.03 49.15 -14.95
N SER A 111 13.32 48.95 -13.66
CA SER A 111 13.78 50.02 -12.77
C SER A 111 15.10 50.63 -13.23
N ARG A 112 16.02 49.80 -13.74
CA ARG A 112 17.27 50.26 -14.35
C ARG A 112 17.01 51.11 -15.60
N ALA A 113 16.16 50.63 -16.51
CA ALA A 113 15.82 51.37 -17.73
C ALA A 113 15.14 52.71 -17.42
N LEU A 114 14.30 52.76 -16.38
CA LEU A 114 13.67 53.99 -15.92
C LEU A 114 14.71 54.99 -15.39
N ALA A 115 15.67 54.53 -14.57
CA ALA A 115 16.75 55.37 -14.05
C ALA A 115 17.66 55.92 -15.17
N SER A 116 17.95 55.11 -16.19
CA SER A 116 18.72 55.55 -17.37
C SER A 116 17.99 56.63 -18.18
N ARG A 117 16.66 56.49 -18.36
CA ARG A 117 15.83 57.52 -19.03
C ARG A 117 15.80 58.83 -18.24
N SER A 118 15.59 58.76 -16.92
CA SER A 118 15.55 59.94 -16.05
C SER A 118 16.89 60.69 -15.97
N SER A 119 18.02 60.03 -16.28
CA SER A 119 19.36 60.62 -16.29
C SER A 119 19.83 61.13 -17.66
N GLY A 120 18.98 61.07 -18.70
CA GLY A 120 19.30 61.57 -20.04
C GLY A 120 20.35 60.74 -20.80
N GLN A 121 20.63 59.51 -20.34
CA GLN A 121 21.49 58.55 -21.03
C GLN A 121 20.63 57.62 -21.90
N ASP A 122 20.01 58.19 -22.94
CA ASP A 122 19.29 57.39 -23.92
C ASP A 122 20.28 56.63 -24.83
N GLY A 123 20.30 55.30 -24.71
CA GLY A 123 21.01 54.40 -25.64
C GLY A 123 22.33 53.81 -25.14
N ALA A 124 22.86 54.22 -23.98
CA ALA A 124 24.02 53.56 -23.38
C ALA A 124 23.58 52.34 -22.55
N PRO A 125 24.25 51.17 -22.62
CA PRO A 125 24.06 50.11 -21.64
C PRO A 125 24.40 50.67 -20.25
N PRO A 126 23.57 50.45 -19.22
CA PRO A 126 23.84 50.96 -17.89
C PRO A 126 25.01 50.18 -17.27
N ASP A 127 26.22 50.72 -17.36
CA ASP A 127 27.44 50.12 -16.78
C ASP A 127 27.53 50.29 -15.25
N LYS A 128 26.58 50.98 -14.60
CA LYS A 128 26.58 51.12 -13.14
C LYS A 128 25.22 50.79 -12.51
N PRO A 129 25.18 49.85 -11.55
CA PRO A 129 23.98 49.54 -10.79
C PRO A 129 23.59 50.69 -9.85
N PRO A 130 22.32 50.71 -9.38
CA PRO A 130 21.93 51.57 -8.27
C PRO A 130 22.81 51.29 -7.04
N PRO A 131 23.06 52.30 -6.18
CA PRO A 131 24.07 52.26 -5.13
C PRO A 131 23.88 51.14 -4.09
N ASP A 132 22.70 50.53 -3.99
CA ASP A 132 22.38 49.63 -2.87
C ASP A 132 22.41 48.13 -3.19
N LYS A 133 22.45 47.71 -4.48
CA LYS A 133 22.62 46.29 -4.86
C LYS A 133 23.34 46.12 -6.22
N PRO A 134 24.59 45.63 -6.26
CA PRO A 134 25.26 45.28 -7.52
C PRO A 134 24.50 44.18 -8.28
N PRO A 135 24.65 44.07 -9.62
CA PRO A 135 24.13 42.92 -10.35
C PRO A 135 24.75 41.64 -9.77
N PRO A 136 24.07 40.48 -9.88
CA PRO A 136 24.72 39.22 -9.54
C PRO A 136 26.01 39.11 -10.36
N ASP A 137 27.15 38.88 -9.68
CA ASP A 137 28.48 38.81 -10.30
C ASP A 137 28.62 37.73 -11.39
N LYS A 138 27.59 36.88 -11.57
CA LYS A 138 27.56 35.74 -12.48
C LYS A 138 26.18 35.58 -13.15
N PRO A 139 26.13 35.24 -14.44
CA PRO A 139 24.87 35.02 -15.16
C PRO A 139 24.08 33.82 -14.60
N PRO A 140 22.76 33.75 -14.87
CA PRO A 140 21.99 32.52 -14.66
C PRO A 140 22.46 31.40 -15.59
N ALA A 141 22.13 30.16 -15.24
CA ALA A 141 22.35 29.02 -16.12
C ALA A 141 21.25 28.96 -17.18
N ASP A 142 21.65 28.65 -18.42
CA ASP A 142 20.76 28.36 -19.53
C ASP A 142 20.13 26.95 -19.40
N LEU A 143 19.11 26.63 -20.20
CA LEU A 143 18.38 25.36 -20.07
C LEU A 143 19.29 24.15 -20.36
N ARG A 144 20.25 24.31 -21.29
CA ARG A 144 21.21 23.25 -21.61
C ARG A 144 22.12 22.94 -20.42
N THR A 145 22.62 23.96 -19.74
CA THR A 145 23.45 23.83 -18.55
C THR A 145 22.67 23.19 -17.41
N LEU A 146 21.40 23.55 -17.23
CA LEU A 146 20.51 22.91 -16.24
C LEU A 146 20.32 21.42 -16.53
N TYR A 147 20.07 21.06 -17.80
CA TYR A 147 19.96 19.67 -18.24
C TYR A 147 21.24 18.86 -17.99
N GLU A 148 22.41 19.44 -18.29
CA GLU A 148 23.69 18.76 -18.06
C GLU A 148 23.95 18.51 -16.58
N LYS A 149 23.58 19.46 -15.71
CA LYS A 149 23.68 19.28 -14.26
C LYS A 149 22.74 18.18 -13.74
N ASP A 150 21.50 18.12 -14.23
CA ASP A 150 20.58 17.02 -13.88
C ASP A 150 21.15 15.67 -14.34
N ARG A 151 21.69 15.58 -15.56
CA ARG A 151 22.37 14.36 -16.04
C ARG A 151 23.58 13.97 -15.19
N GLN A 152 24.44 14.93 -14.83
CA GLN A 152 25.59 14.69 -13.96
C GLN A 152 25.15 14.20 -12.58
N TYR A 153 24.10 14.80 -12.02
CA TYR A 153 23.52 14.35 -10.76
C TYR A 153 23.02 12.91 -10.87
N ARG A 154 22.22 12.58 -11.89
CA ARG A 154 21.69 11.22 -12.11
C ARG A 154 22.77 10.16 -12.32
N ALA A 155 23.93 10.53 -12.86
CA ALA A 155 25.08 9.65 -13.04
C ALA A 155 26.00 9.56 -11.80
N SER A 156 25.69 10.26 -10.71
CA SER A 156 26.56 10.36 -9.54
C SER A 156 26.20 9.38 -8.41
N ASN A 157 27.18 9.10 -7.54
CA ASN A 157 26.95 8.36 -6.28
C ASN A 157 25.96 9.06 -5.36
N ARG A 158 25.81 10.39 -5.48
CA ARG A 158 24.83 11.15 -4.70
C ARG A 158 23.41 10.74 -5.04
N PHE A 159 23.10 10.53 -6.33
CA PHE A 159 21.76 10.07 -6.72
C PHE A 159 21.45 8.66 -6.20
N VAL A 160 22.44 7.77 -6.15
CA VAL A 160 22.29 6.45 -5.53
C VAL A 160 21.97 6.58 -4.04
N ALA A 161 22.75 7.38 -3.31
CA ALA A 161 22.53 7.63 -1.88
C ALA A 161 21.17 8.29 -1.60
N ASP A 162 20.77 9.28 -2.42
CA ASP A 162 19.47 9.93 -2.28
C ASP A 162 18.31 8.92 -2.52
N ARG A 163 18.44 8.01 -3.49
CA ARG A 163 17.46 6.95 -3.73
C ARG A 163 17.36 5.95 -2.58
N GLU A 164 18.49 5.54 -2.02
CA GLU A 164 18.53 4.64 -0.86
C GLU A 164 17.89 5.29 0.36
N TYR A 165 18.24 6.55 0.65
CA TYR A 165 17.66 7.36 1.71
C TYR A 165 16.12 7.41 1.61
N TRP A 166 15.60 7.67 0.41
CA TRP A 166 14.16 7.71 0.21
C TRP A 166 13.52 6.33 0.34
N SER A 167 14.11 5.30 -0.28
CA SER A 167 13.59 3.92 -0.23
C SER A 167 13.45 3.40 1.20
N GLU A 168 14.38 3.77 2.10
CA GLU A 168 14.28 3.43 3.51
C GLU A 168 13.13 4.17 4.22
N ARG A 169 12.97 5.48 3.96
CA ARG A 169 11.95 6.32 4.61
C ARG A 169 10.52 5.98 4.24
N ILE A 170 10.32 5.49 3.02
CA ILE A 170 9.00 5.07 2.54
C ILE A 170 8.78 3.55 2.66
N ARG A 171 9.72 2.83 3.28
CA ARG A 171 9.54 1.41 3.60
C ARG A 171 8.40 1.25 4.60
N ASP A 172 7.59 0.21 4.40
CA ASP A 172 6.48 -0.14 5.30
C ASP A 172 5.50 1.03 5.53
N LEU A 173 5.28 1.85 4.50
CA LEU A 173 4.22 2.85 4.55
C LEU A 173 2.87 2.15 4.79
N PRO A 174 2.06 2.60 5.76
CA PRO A 174 0.73 2.05 5.97
C PRO A 174 -0.11 2.17 4.69
N HIS A 175 -1.07 1.27 4.52
CA HIS A 175 -1.95 1.30 3.35
C HIS A 175 -2.73 2.63 3.32
N VAL A 176 -2.48 3.42 2.28
CA VAL A 176 -3.22 4.65 2.00
C VAL A 176 -4.41 4.24 1.13
N ASP A 177 -5.59 4.21 1.75
CA ASP A 177 -6.84 3.92 1.07
C ASP A 177 -7.18 5.08 0.13
N THR A 178 -6.73 4.99 -1.12
CA THR A 178 -6.98 6.01 -2.14
C THR A 178 -7.53 5.34 -3.38
N THR A 179 -8.81 5.56 -3.62
CA THR A 179 -9.39 5.40 -4.95
C THR A 179 -8.71 6.38 -5.90
N GLU A 180 -8.20 5.89 -7.01
CA GLU A 180 -7.60 6.75 -8.03
C GLU A 180 -8.70 7.59 -8.66
N VAL A 181 -8.69 8.89 -8.38
CA VAL A 181 -9.66 9.85 -8.93
C VAL A 181 -8.86 10.81 -9.80
N PRO A 182 -9.23 11.00 -11.08
CA PRO A 182 -8.48 11.87 -11.96
C PRO A 182 -8.51 13.31 -11.42
N PRO A 183 -7.39 14.05 -11.57
CA PRO A 183 -7.38 15.47 -11.26
C PRO A 183 -8.36 16.23 -12.15
N ALA A 184 -9.01 17.26 -11.61
CA ALA A 184 -9.84 18.17 -12.39
C ALA A 184 -9.08 19.46 -12.71
N VAL A 185 -9.41 20.09 -13.84
CA VAL A 185 -8.88 21.40 -14.24
C VAL A 185 -9.33 22.49 -13.26
N ARG A 186 -10.59 22.41 -12.80
CA ARG A 186 -11.14 23.30 -11.76
C ARG A 186 -10.86 22.70 -10.39
N THR A 187 -10.46 23.54 -9.45
CA THR A 187 -10.26 23.17 -8.05
C THR A 187 -11.22 23.94 -7.16
N ILE A 188 -11.73 23.28 -6.13
CA ILE A 188 -12.40 23.98 -5.02
C ILE A 188 -11.34 24.78 -4.28
N THR A 189 -11.64 26.03 -3.94
CA THR A 189 -10.73 26.92 -3.21
C THR A 189 -11.38 27.44 -1.94
N ALA A 190 -10.65 27.42 -0.83
CA ALA A 190 -11.03 28.09 0.41
C ALA A 190 -9.82 28.84 0.95
N GLU A 191 -10.02 30.02 1.52
CA GLU A 191 -8.95 30.78 2.15
C GLU A 191 -9.36 31.36 3.49
N THR A 192 -8.37 31.59 4.36
CA THR A 192 -8.55 32.23 5.66
C THR A 192 -7.28 32.98 6.03
N ASP A 193 -7.44 34.18 6.57
CA ASP A 193 -6.33 34.96 7.10
C ASP A 193 -5.93 34.43 8.48
N LEU A 194 -4.62 34.38 8.73
CA LEU A 194 -4.07 34.03 10.04
C LEU A 194 -4.13 35.25 10.96
N SER A 195 -4.45 35.05 12.24
CA SER A 195 -4.43 36.14 13.24
C SER A 195 -3.05 36.79 13.37
N ASP A 196 -3.05 38.08 13.72
CA ASP A 196 -1.83 38.89 13.89
C ASP A 196 -0.81 38.23 14.82
N THR A 197 -1.26 37.61 15.92
CA THR A 197 -0.37 36.92 16.86
C THR A 197 0.37 35.76 16.22
N ALA A 198 -0.35 34.92 15.47
CA ALA A 198 0.24 33.77 14.80
C ALA A 198 1.05 34.19 13.57
N ASP A 199 0.64 35.25 12.86
CA ASP A 199 1.42 35.87 11.79
C ASP A 199 2.76 36.38 12.32
N VAL A 200 2.78 37.18 13.39
CA VAL A 200 4.02 37.67 14.02
C VAL A 200 4.90 36.50 14.44
N TYR A 201 4.31 35.43 14.97
CA TYR A 201 5.07 34.24 15.29
C TYR A 201 5.73 33.66 14.03
N LEU A 202 4.98 33.30 12.99
CA LEU A 202 5.54 32.67 11.78
C LEU A 202 6.49 33.60 11.00
N SER A 203 6.29 34.90 11.14
CA SER A 203 7.06 35.98 10.54
C SER A 203 8.38 36.29 11.26
N GLY A 204 8.49 35.93 12.55
CA GLY A 204 9.67 36.19 13.38
C GLY A 204 10.91 35.49 12.82
N SER A 205 12.05 36.19 12.82
CA SER A 205 13.34 35.57 12.48
C SER A 205 13.70 34.47 13.49
N PRO A 206 14.55 33.49 13.09
CA PRO A 206 14.94 32.36 13.93
C PRO A 206 15.94 32.58 15.08
N PRO A 207 16.51 33.76 15.42
CA PRO A 207 17.62 33.78 16.39
C PRO A 207 17.23 33.40 17.83
N THR A 208 15.94 33.12 18.10
CA THR A 208 15.44 32.57 19.37
C THR A 208 14.69 31.25 19.24
N ARG A 209 14.66 30.61 18.05
CA ARG A 209 13.91 29.36 17.81
C ARG A 209 14.78 28.25 17.25
N ASP A 210 14.64 27.07 17.82
CA ASP A 210 15.32 25.85 17.36
C ASP A 210 14.73 25.27 16.05
N ALA A 211 13.61 25.80 15.55
CA ALA A 211 12.90 25.30 14.38
C ALA A 211 12.40 26.39 13.43
N SER A 212 12.28 26.03 12.15
CA SER A 212 11.78 26.91 11.10
C SER A 212 10.25 27.02 11.12
N SER A 213 9.71 28.15 10.64
CA SER A 213 8.25 28.34 10.48
C SER A 213 7.63 27.26 9.59
N ALA A 214 8.37 26.75 8.59
CA ALA A 214 7.94 25.63 7.77
C ALA A 214 7.78 24.34 8.59
N ALA A 215 8.70 24.04 9.51
CA ALA A 215 8.57 22.89 10.40
C ALA A 215 7.34 23.03 11.34
N VAL A 216 7.07 24.23 11.85
CA VAL A 216 5.88 24.47 12.69
C VAL A 216 4.59 24.24 11.89
N VAL A 217 4.48 24.80 10.69
CA VAL A 217 3.32 24.62 9.80
C VAL A 217 3.14 23.14 9.42
N LEU A 218 4.22 22.44 9.08
CA LEU A 218 4.16 21.01 8.72
C LEU A 218 3.78 20.13 9.92
N ALA A 219 4.21 20.47 11.14
CA ALA A 219 3.80 19.78 12.36
C ALA A 219 2.29 19.98 12.64
N ALA A 220 1.79 21.21 12.52
CA ALA A 220 0.36 21.49 12.64
C ALA A 220 -0.46 20.77 11.56
N ALA A 221 0.04 20.74 10.31
CA ALA A 221 -0.60 20.01 9.21
C ALA A 221 -0.62 18.51 9.46
N ALA A 222 0.45 17.95 10.04
CA ALA A 222 0.49 16.54 10.44
C ALA A 222 -0.59 16.23 11.48
N CYS A 223 -0.72 17.04 12.53
CA CYS A 223 -1.78 16.91 13.53
C CYS A 223 -3.17 16.94 12.90
N PHE A 224 -3.39 17.88 11.98
CA PHE A 224 -4.64 18.03 11.24
C PHE A 224 -4.98 16.78 10.40
N PHE A 225 -4.03 16.30 9.59
CA PHE A 225 -4.24 15.11 8.75
C PHE A 225 -4.37 13.83 9.57
N SER A 226 -3.64 13.75 10.69
CA SER A 226 -3.71 12.62 11.63
C SER A 226 -5.11 12.51 12.23
N ARG A 227 -5.68 13.64 12.67
CA ARG A 227 -7.05 13.71 13.21
C ARG A 227 -8.13 13.41 12.17
N ARG A 228 -7.97 13.90 10.93
CA ARG A 228 -8.94 13.64 9.86
C ARG A 228 -8.92 12.20 9.38
N SER A 229 -7.74 11.63 9.20
CA SER A 229 -7.58 10.23 8.76
C SER A 229 -7.85 9.23 9.90
N GLY A 230 -7.71 9.66 11.16
CA GLY A 230 -7.71 8.77 12.32
C GLY A 230 -6.47 7.88 12.36
N ARG A 231 -5.35 8.29 11.75
CA ARG A 231 -4.10 7.53 11.72
C ARG A 231 -2.99 8.36 12.34
N TYR A 232 -2.22 7.74 13.24
CA TYR A 232 -1.08 8.39 13.87
C TYR A 232 0.10 8.61 12.90
N ASP A 233 0.18 7.84 11.83
CA ASP A 233 1.24 7.95 10.82
C ASP A 233 0.66 8.53 9.53
N VAL A 234 1.12 9.73 9.16
CA VAL A 234 0.62 10.49 8.01
C VAL A 234 1.72 10.74 7.01
N LEU A 235 1.35 10.72 5.73
CA LEU A 235 2.23 11.06 4.62
C LEU A 235 1.74 12.36 3.99
N VAL A 236 2.61 13.36 3.90
CA VAL A 236 2.34 14.60 3.17
C VAL A 236 3.42 14.81 2.12
N ASN A 237 3.04 15.39 0.99
CA ASN A 237 3.97 15.78 -0.05
C ASN A 237 4.34 17.25 0.12
N ILE A 238 5.63 17.58 0.03
CA ILE A 238 6.10 18.96 0.11
C ILE A 238 6.81 19.34 -1.21
N PRO A 239 6.39 20.44 -1.87
CA PRO A 239 7.17 21.02 -2.95
C PRO A 239 8.50 21.57 -2.42
N VAL A 240 9.57 21.27 -3.13
CA VAL A 240 10.94 21.69 -2.80
C VAL A 240 11.60 22.27 -4.04
N SER A 241 12.39 23.34 -3.87
CA SER A 241 12.94 24.09 -5.00
C SER A 241 13.91 23.28 -5.88
N ALA A 242 14.52 22.23 -5.32
CA ALA A 242 15.69 21.49 -5.83
C ALA A 242 16.92 22.35 -6.20
N ARG A 243 16.92 23.64 -5.85
CA ARG A 243 18.00 24.59 -6.16
C ARG A 243 19.08 24.55 -5.08
N THR A 244 19.93 23.54 -5.16
CA THR A 244 20.95 23.24 -4.13
C THR A 244 22.21 24.10 -4.21
N THR A 245 22.48 24.75 -5.35
CA THR A 245 23.66 25.61 -5.56
C THR A 245 23.25 27.08 -5.78
N ALA A 246 24.18 28.00 -5.56
CA ALA A 246 23.95 29.43 -5.82
C ALA A 246 23.58 29.74 -7.28
N GLU A 247 24.02 28.91 -8.22
CA GLU A 247 23.69 29.00 -9.64
C GLU A 247 22.26 28.56 -9.93
N LEU A 248 21.85 27.41 -9.40
CA LEU A 248 20.46 26.97 -9.53
C LEU A 248 19.49 27.96 -8.89
N ARG A 249 19.85 28.57 -7.75
CA ARG A 249 19.02 29.57 -7.05
C ARG A 249 18.76 30.86 -7.82
N ARG A 250 19.63 31.22 -8.76
CA ARG A 250 19.46 32.41 -9.61
C ARG A 250 18.93 32.09 -11.01
N SER A 251 18.67 30.81 -11.31
CA SER A 251 18.24 30.35 -12.64
C SER A 251 16.76 30.00 -12.65
N ALA A 252 16.07 30.28 -13.76
CA ALA A 252 14.67 29.97 -13.97
C ALA A 252 14.50 28.75 -14.90
N GLY A 253 13.47 27.95 -14.64
CA GLY A 253 13.15 26.72 -15.37
C GLY A 253 12.23 25.84 -14.53
N MET A 254 11.95 24.63 -14.99
CA MET A 254 11.27 23.59 -14.22
C MET A 254 12.30 22.76 -13.43
N LEU A 255 12.49 23.09 -12.15
CA LEU A 255 13.41 22.38 -11.23
C LEU A 255 12.73 21.91 -9.95
N VAL A 256 11.56 22.46 -9.60
CA VAL A 256 10.82 22.05 -8.41
C VAL A 256 10.57 20.55 -8.44
N ASN A 257 10.95 19.91 -7.33
CA ASN A 257 10.58 18.54 -7.04
C ASN A 257 9.48 18.53 -5.99
N VAL A 258 8.78 17.41 -5.89
CA VAL A 258 7.94 17.07 -4.74
C VAL A 258 8.65 15.96 -3.98
N VAL A 259 8.67 16.01 -2.65
CA VAL A 259 9.20 14.92 -1.83
C VAL A 259 8.19 14.52 -0.76
N PRO A 260 8.08 13.21 -0.44
CA PRO A 260 7.19 12.74 0.61
C PRO A 260 7.81 12.97 1.99
N LEU A 261 6.97 13.28 2.97
CA LEU A 261 7.34 13.42 4.38
C LEU A 261 6.40 12.56 5.23
N ARG A 262 6.96 11.47 5.78
CA ARG A 262 6.25 10.56 6.70
C ARG A 262 6.38 11.10 8.11
N ILE A 263 5.25 11.30 8.78
CA ILE A 263 5.19 11.97 10.08
C ILE A 263 4.30 11.15 11.00
N ARG A 264 4.91 10.61 12.07
CA ARG A 264 4.15 10.04 13.18
C ARG A 264 3.74 11.15 14.15
N VAL A 265 2.49 11.16 14.59
CA VAL A 265 1.93 12.10 15.56
C VAL A 265 1.52 11.29 16.78
N ASP A 266 2.13 11.57 17.93
CA ASP A 266 1.73 11.00 19.21
C ASP A 266 0.95 12.05 20.00
N PRO A 267 -0.37 11.85 20.29
CA PRO A 267 -1.16 12.85 21.00
C PRO A 267 -0.62 13.25 22.38
N SER A 268 0.21 12.41 23.01
CA SER A 268 0.82 12.69 24.30
C SER A 268 2.12 13.49 24.19
N GLU A 269 2.70 13.59 22.99
CA GLU A 269 3.98 14.27 22.81
C GLU A 269 3.83 15.80 22.95
N PRO A 270 4.79 16.47 23.59
CA PRO A 270 4.85 17.93 23.65
C PRO A 270 4.98 18.58 22.27
N VAL A 271 4.37 19.75 22.09
CA VAL A 271 4.47 20.56 20.86
C VAL A 271 5.93 20.76 20.43
N GLU A 272 6.81 21.10 21.36
CA GLU A 272 8.24 21.33 21.04
C GLU A 272 8.96 20.09 20.51
N ASP A 273 8.58 18.91 20.99
CA ASP A 273 9.22 17.65 20.62
C ASP A 273 8.80 17.24 19.20
N LEU A 274 7.51 17.40 18.87
CA LEU A 274 7.01 17.21 17.51
C LEU A 274 7.67 18.21 16.54
N VAL A 275 7.77 19.48 16.91
CA VAL A 275 8.38 20.53 16.06
C VAL A 275 9.87 20.27 15.85
N ARG A 276 10.60 19.88 16.90
CA ARG A 276 12.03 19.52 16.81
C ARG A 276 12.25 18.33 15.88
N ARG A 277 11.43 17.28 16.02
CA ARG A 277 11.48 16.11 15.14
C ARG A 277 11.12 16.46 13.70
N MET A 278 10.11 17.29 13.50
CA MET A 278 9.74 17.81 12.18
C MET A 278 10.88 18.61 11.54
N GLN A 279 11.59 19.44 12.31
CA GLN A 279 12.74 20.18 11.82
C GLN A 279 13.86 19.26 11.35
N VAL A 280 14.14 18.17 12.07
CA VAL A 280 15.14 17.16 11.68
C VAL A 280 14.72 16.46 10.38
N GLU A 281 13.46 16.01 10.29
CA GLU A 281 12.95 15.34 9.07
C GLU A 281 12.94 16.28 7.87
N LEU A 282 12.53 17.54 8.05
CA LEU A 282 12.54 18.54 6.98
C LEU A 282 13.98 18.82 6.50
N VAL A 283 14.95 18.97 7.40
CA VAL A 283 16.36 19.17 7.01
C VAL A 283 16.90 17.93 6.28
N GLY A 284 16.54 16.73 6.73
CA GLY A 284 16.84 15.48 6.05
C GLY A 284 16.31 15.47 4.62
N ALA A 285 15.01 15.73 4.45
CA ALA A 285 14.34 15.78 3.15
C ALA A 285 14.98 16.83 2.22
N LEU A 286 15.29 18.03 2.75
CA LEU A 286 15.92 19.11 1.98
C LEU A 286 17.35 18.80 1.53
N ARG A 287 18.08 17.92 2.22
CA ARG A 287 19.41 17.47 1.76
C ARG A 287 19.35 16.57 0.52
N HIS A 288 18.25 15.82 0.40
CA HIS A 288 18.00 14.82 -0.66
C HIS A 288 16.92 15.28 -1.67
N GLN A 289 16.55 16.58 -1.65
CA GLN A 289 15.48 17.16 -2.46
C GLN A 289 15.71 17.12 -3.99
N ALA A 290 16.94 16.80 -4.43
CA ALA A 290 17.24 16.63 -5.86
C ALA A 290 16.65 15.32 -6.43
N CYS A 291 16.44 14.31 -5.59
CA CYS A 291 15.71 13.09 -5.95
C CYS A 291 14.22 13.32 -5.64
N GLY A 292 13.43 13.59 -6.68
CA GLY A 292 12.00 13.91 -6.55
C GLY A 292 11.10 12.68 -6.48
N LEU A 293 9.80 12.92 -6.27
CA LEU A 293 8.77 11.89 -6.11
C LEU A 293 8.73 10.88 -7.27
N ASP A 294 8.96 11.32 -8.51
CA ASP A 294 8.99 10.41 -9.65
C ASP A 294 10.20 9.47 -9.64
N ASP A 295 11.36 9.94 -9.15
CA ASP A 295 12.53 9.08 -8.98
C ASP A 295 12.31 8.08 -7.83
N ILE A 296 11.67 8.53 -6.75
CA ILE A 296 11.28 7.69 -5.61
C ILE A 296 10.31 6.58 -6.06
N ARG A 297 9.27 6.93 -6.84
CA ARG A 297 8.30 5.97 -7.40
C ARG A 297 8.96 4.92 -8.27
N ARG A 298 9.86 5.34 -9.19
CA ARG A 298 10.60 4.42 -10.05
C ARG A 298 11.52 3.50 -9.25
N ALA A 299 11.99 3.93 -8.08
CA ALA A 299 12.87 3.12 -7.24
C ALA A 299 12.14 2.03 -6.45
N THR A 300 10.87 2.24 -6.09
CA THR A 300 10.13 1.32 -5.20
C THR A 300 9.12 0.41 -5.89
N SER A 301 8.82 0.64 -7.18
CA SER A 301 7.78 -0.11 -7.93
C SER A 301 6.38 -0.02 -7.31
N GLU A 302 6.13 1.01 -6.49
CA GLU A 302 4.86 1.25 -5.82
C GLU A 302 3.84 1.93 -6.76
N PRO A 303 2.53 1.66 -6.62
CA PRO A 303 1.51 2.27 -7.47
C PRO A 303 1.40 3.78 -7.23
N VAL A 304 0.97 4.52 -8.25
CA VAL A 304 0.82 6.00 -8.21
C VAL A 304 -0.04 6.45 -7.05
N SER A 305 -1.14 5.72 -6.80
CA SER A 305 -2.09 5.97 -5.71
C SER A 305 -1.42 6.06 -4.34
N ARG A 306 -0.33 5.31 -4.10
CA ARG A 306 0.40 5.31 -2.82
C ARG A 306 1.00 6.67 -2.46
N PHE A 307 1.20 7.54 -3.45
CA PHE A 307 1.73 8.91 -3.27
C PHE A 307 0.73 10.00 -3.61
N SER A 308 -0.52 9.65 -3.92
CA SER A 308 -1.63 10.58 -4.15
C SER A 308 -2.19 11.11 -2.83
N VAL A 309 -1.30 11.72 -2.03
CA VAL A 309 -1.55 12.24 -0.68
C VAL A 309 -1.60 13.77 -0.68
N PRO A 310 -2.10 14.41 0.40
CA PRO A 310 -2.14 15.87 0.50
C PRO A 310 -0.78 16.53 0.29
N LEU A 311 -0.78 17.70 -0.36
CA LEU A 311 0.40 18.57 -0.46
C LEU A 311 0.35 19.69 0.58
N VAL A 312 1.51 20.03 1.16
CA VAL A 312 1.67 21.21 2.01
C VAL A 312 2.80 22.06 1.45
N ASN A 313 2.48 23.29 1.04
CA ASN A 313 3.41 24.24 0.46
C ASN A 313 3.55 25.47 1.39
N VAL A 314 4.77 25.77 1.82
CA VAL A 314 5.05 26.89 2.73
C VAL A 314 5.92 27.91 2.01
N MET A 315 5.37 29.12 1.77
CA MET A 315 6.03 30.22 1.08
C MET A 315 5.93 31.52 1.89
N LEU A 316 6.63 31.56 3.03
CA LEU A 316 6.63 32.68 3.97
C LEU A 316 7.68 33.76 3.64
N PHE A 317 7.92 34.04 2.37
CA PHE A 317 8.90 35.04 1.92
C PHE A 317 8.22 36.15 1.13
N ASP A 318 8.82 37.34 1.12
CA ASP A 318 8.26 38.50 0.42
C ASP A 318 8.40 38.34 -1.10
N GLN A 319 7.30 38.64 -1.81
CA GLN A 319 7.10 38.42 -3.24
C GLN A 319 6.79 39.71 -4.00
N GLN A 320 6.86 40.88 -3.38
CA GLN A 320 6.56 42.15 -4.07
C GLN A 320 7.60 42.49 -5.16
N PRO A 321 7.20 42.63 -6.44
CA PRO A 321 8.04 43.26 -7.44
C PRO A 321 8.05 44.78 -7.24
N VAL A 322 9.23 45.39 -7.36
CA VAL A 322 9.43 46.85 -7.30
C VAL A 322 9.83 47.36 -8.68
N LEU A 323 9.00 48.22 -9.25
CA LEU A 323 9.10 48.79 -10.59
C LEU A 323 9.30 50.32 -10.48
N GLY A 324 10.54 50.75 -10.27
CA GLY A 324 10.83 52.13 -9.87
C GLY A 324 10.20 52.43 -8.52
N ASP A 325 9.32 53.44 -8.46
CA ASP A 325 8.58 53.81 -7.26
C ASP A 325 7.27 53.02 -7.07
N ILE A 326 6.93 52.14 -8.03
CA ILE A 326 5.70 51.32 -7.99
C ILE A 326 6.00 49.98 -7.31
N VAL A 327 5.29 49.69 -6.22
CA VAL A 327 5.30 48.38 -5.56
C VAL A 327 4.11 47.57 -6.06
N GLY A 328 4.37 46.43 -6.69
CA GLY A 328 3.34 45.53 -7.18
C GLY A 328 2.85 44.56 -6.10
N THR A 329 1.57 44.16 -6.22
CA THR A 329 0.97 43.11 -5.39
C THR A 329 0.88 41.80 -6.19
N PRO A 330 1.56 40.73 -5.77
CA PRO A 330 1.48 39.44 -6.46
C PRO A 330 0.15 38.75 -6.16
N HIS A 331 -0.50 38.24 -7.21
CA HIS A 331 -1.70 37.40 -7.10
C HIS A 331 -1.46 36.06 -7.81
N VAL A 332 -1.52 34.96 -7.08
CA VAL A 332 -1.34 33.62 -7.66
C VAL A 332 -2.69 33.08 -8.12
N LEU A 333 -2.90 33.03 -9.43
CA LEU A 333 -4.19 32.65 -10.02
C LEU A 333 -4.39 31.12 -10.07
N SER A 334 -3.39 30.39 -10.57
CA SER A 334 -3.44 28.91 -10.61
C SER A 334 -2.10 28.30 -10.21
N ARG A 335 -2.16 27.12 -9.57
CA ARG A 335 -1.00 26.27 -9.24
C ARG A 335 -1.06 24.91 -9.93
N GLY A 336 -1.92 24.78 -10.94
CA GLY A 336 -2.19 23.53 -11.65
C GLY A 336 -3.23 22.64 -10.98
N PRO A 337 -3.53 21.48 -11.59
CA PRO A 337 -4.49 20.52 -11.06
C PRO A 337 -4.03 19.91 -9.72
N VAL A 338 -4.98 19.65 -8.83
CA VAL A 338 -4.72 19.01 -7.53
C VAL A 338 -5.37 17.62 -7.53
N GLY A 339 -4.58 16.58 -7.25
CA GLY A 339 -5.08 15.19 -7.20
C GLY A 339 -5.90 14.90 -5.95
N ASP A 340 -5.43 15.37 -4.79
CA ASP A 340 -6.12 15.29 -3.50
C ASP A 340 -6.48 16.69 -2.99
N ARG A 341 -5.69 17.22 -2.04
CA ARG A 341 -5.76 18.59 -1.57
C ARG A 341 -4.37 19.20 -1.41
N LEU A 342 -4.29 20.52 -1.54
CA LEU A 342 -3.09 21.33 -1.39
C LEU A 342 -3.37 22.40 -0.34
N ILE A 343 -2.58 22.41 0.73
CA ILE A 343 -2.53 23.50 1.71
C ILE A 343 -1.36 24.41 1.32
N THR A 344 -1.64 25.68 1.08
CA THR A 344 -0.61 26.69 0.81
C THR A 344 -0.62 27.75 1.91
N VAL A 345 0.48 27.87 2.63
CA VAL A 345 0.70 28.93 3.61
C VAL A 345 1.63 29.96 2.99
N HIS A 346 1.11 31.15 2.71
CA HIS A 346 1.85 32.18 1.98
C HIS A 346 1.56 33.57 2.52
N ARG A 347 2.46 34.53 2.24
CA ARG A 347 2.22 35.93 2.60
C ARG A 347 1.43 36.66 1.52
N ARG A 348 0.45 37.43 1.95
CA ARG A 348 -0.26 38.43 1.16
C ARG A 348 0.26 39.81 1.55
N SER A 349 0.35 40.69 0.56
CA SER A 349 0.87 42.05 0.75
C SER A 349 -0.21 43.09 1.03
N VAL A 350 -1.47 42.84 0.62
CA VAL A 350 -2.60 43.74 0.84
C VAL A 350 -3.88 42.92 1.10
N PRO A 351 -4.45 42.97 2.32
CA PRO A 351 -3.79 43.43 3.54
C PRO A 351 -2.52 42.59 3.82
N VAL A 352 -1.54 43.16 4.53
CA VAL A 352 -0.33 42.45 4.90
C VAL A 352 -0.69 41.36 5.91
N GLY A 353 -0.32 40.11 5.64
CA GLY A 353 -0.53 39.00 6.55
C GLY A 353 -0.22 37.64 5.95
N THR A 354 -0.26 36.60 6.77
CA THR A 354 -0.16 35.21 6.33
C THR A 354 -1.55 34.66 6.01
N VAL A 355 -1.69 34.06 4.83
CA VAL A 355 -2.92 33.46 4.34
C VAL A 355 -2.75 31.94 4.25
N ILE A 356 -3.79 31.25 4.71
CA ILE A 356 -3.98 29.82 4.53
C ILE A 356 -4.91 29.61 3.35
N GLU A 357 -4.44 28.96 2.29
CA GLU A 357 -5.21 28.63 1.10
C GLU A 357 -5.32 27.11 0.94
N PHE A 358 -6.54 26.61 0.84
CA PHE A 358 -6.84 25.23 0.47
C PHE A 358 -7.26 25.17 -0.99
N ARG A 359 -6.71 24.19 -1.71
CA ARG A 359 -7.20 23.77 -3.02
C ARG A 359 -7.50 22.28 -3.01
N ALA A 360 -8.61 21.85 -3.59
CA ALA A 360 -8.99 20.44 -3.58
C ALA A 360 -9.61 19.98 -4.90
N ASN A 361 -9.48 18.67 -5.15
CA ASN A 361 -10.11 18.02 -6.29
C ASN A 361 -11.64 17.96 -6.10
N PRO A 362 -12.46 18.61 -6.96
CA PRO A 362 -13.91 18.58 -6.87
C PRO A 362 -14.50 17.18 -7.11
N ASN A 363 -13.75 16.26 -7.70
CA ASN A 363 -14.18 14.87 -7.84
C ASN A 363 -14.05 14.06 -6.52
N ARG A 364 -13.47 14.65 -5.47
CA ARG A 364 -13.24 14.01 -4.16
C ARG A 364 -13.90 14.74 -2.99
N TYR A 365 -14.08 16.05 -3.10
CA TYR A 365 -14.48 16.90 -1.99
C TYR A 365 -15.58 17.87 -2.42
N GLU A 366 -16.37 18.28 -1.45
CA GLU A 366 -17.39 19.33 -1.59
C GLU A 366 -16.87 20.69 -1.08
N GLU A 367 -17.42 21.78 -1.60
CA GLU A 367 -16.94 23.14 -1.29
C GLU A 367 -17.11 23.50 0.20
N ASN A 368 -18.26 23.18 0.78
CA ASN A 368 -18.53 23.38 2.20
C ASN A 368 -17.58 22.57 3.10
N GLU A 369 -17.19 21.37 2.66
CA GLU A 369 -16.23 20.55 3.37
C GLU A 369 -14.88 21.26 3.42
N ILE A 370 -14.35 21.68 2.26
CA ILE A 370 -13.04 22.33 2.15
C ILE A 370 -12.99 23.66 2.91
N GLN A 371 -14.07 24.45 2.91
CA GLN A 371 -14.18 25.64 3.73
C GLN A 371 -14.04 25.31 5.23
N ALA A 372 -14.78 24.31 5.72
CA ALA A 372 -14.67 23.86 7.11
C ALA A 372 -13.28 23.27 7.42
N GLN A 373 -12.63 22.64 6.44
CA GLN A 373 -11.26 22.16 6.58
C GLN A 373 -10.26 23.31 6.74
N CYS A 374 -10.38 24.35 5.93
CA CYS A 374 -9.51 25.53 5.95
C CYS A 374 -9.61 26.28 7.29
N ILE A 375 -10.84 26.53 7.77
CA ILE A 375 -11.08 27.15 9.08
C ILE A 375 -10.46 26.32 10.19
N CYS A 376 -10.78 25.02 10.25
CA CYS A 376 -10.27 24.14 11.30
C CYS A 376 -8.74 24.02 11.29
N PHE A 377 -8.09 23.98 10.12
CA PHE A 377 -6.63 23.99 10.05
C PHE A 377 -6.04 25.30 10.59
N THR A 378 -6.64 26.43 10.24
CA THR A 378 -6.23 27.76 10.72
C THR A 378 -6.32 27.83 12.24
N GLU A 379 -7.46 27.44 12.83
CA GLU A 379 -7.65 27.38 14.29
C GLU A 379 -6.64 26.44 14.98
N ILE A 380 -6.35 25.28 14.37
CA ILE A 380 -5.31 24.36 14.88
C ILE A 380 -3.95 25.03 14.85
N LEU A 381 -3.55 25.67 13.74
CA LEU A 381 -2.26 26.31 13.59
C LEU A 381 -2.09 27.46 14.59
N GLU A 382 -3.12 28.29 14.79
CA GLU A 382 -3.12 29.39 15.75
C GLU A 382 -2.95 28.89 17.19
N GLN A 383 -3.73 27.89 17.59
CA GLN A 383 -3.59 27.30 18.93
C GLN A 383 -2.26 26.56 19.10
N PHE A 384 -1.76 25.91 18.05
CA PHE A 384 -0.48 25.21 18.06
C PHE A 384 0.68 26.18 18.28
N VAL A 385 0.62 27.36 17.64
CA VAL A 385 1.61 28.43 17.76
C VAL A 385 1.52 29.15 19.11
N ALA A 386 0.31 29.33 19.65
CA ALA A 386 0.09 30.02 20.92
C ALA A 386 0.31 29.13 22.16
N ALA A 387 0.39 27.80 22.00
CA ALA A 387 0.52 26.87 23.11
C ALA A 387 1.88 26.93 23.81
N ASP A 388 1.89 26.60 25.11
CA ASP A 388 3.13 26.35 25.82
C ASP A 388 3.88 25.16 25.17
N PRO A 389 5.21 25.24 24.97
CA PRO A 389 6.03 24.18 24.36
C PRO A 389 5.81 22.77 24.94
N ARG A 390 5.49 22.66 26.23
CA ARG A 390 5.23 21.41 26.95
C ARG A 390 3.81 20.88 26.81
N THR A 391 2.92 21.64 26.17
CA THR A 391 1.53 21.24 25.93
C THR A 391 1.49 19.99 25.05
N PRO A 392 0.77 18.92 25.44
CA PRO A 392 0.59 17.76 24.58
C PRO A 392 -0.14 18.12 23.28
N VAL A 393 0.34 17.65 22.13
CA VAL A 393 -0.29 17.97 20.83
C VAL A 393 -1.74 17.49 20.73
N GLY A 394 -2.14 16.48 21.52
CA GLY A 394 -3.51 15.99 21.62
C GLY A 394 -4.50 16.96 22.27
N SER A 395 -4.04 17.94 23.06
CA SER A 395 -4.90 18.95 23.68
C SER A 395 -5.08 20.20 22.82
N ILE A 396 -4.26 20.38 21.78
CA ILE A 396 -4.38 21.48 20.83
C ILE A 396 -5.69 21.33 20.04
N HIS A 397 -6.54 22.34 20.08
CA HIS A 397 -7.85 22.35 19.43
C HIS A 397 -8.75 21.14 19.82
N PRO A 398 -9.30 21.15 21.06
CA PRO A 398 -10.11 20.07 21.62
C PRO A 398 -11.29 19.60 20.73
N PRO A 399 -12.03 20.47 20.01
CA PRO A 399 -13.11 20.02 19.12
C PRO A 399 -12.63 19.02 18.06
N SER A 400 -11.50 19.30 17.40
CA SER A 400 -10.95 18.37 16.40
C SER A 400 -10.34 17.11 17.01
N ALA A 401 -9.76 17.20 18.21
CA ALA A 401 -9.20 16.05 18.91
C ALA A 401 -10.29 15.08 19.36
N GLY A 402 -11.38 15.61 19.95
CA GLY A 402 -12.55 14.83 20.34
C GLY A 402 -13.24 14.16 19.15
N ALA A 403 -13.41 14.89 18.05
CA ALA A 403 -13.97 14.33 16.81
C ALA A 403 -13.10 13.22 16.20
N ALA A 404 -11.79 13.21 16.46
CA ALA A 404 -10.86 12.22 15.93
C ALA A 404 -10.80 10.92 16.74
N ALA A 405 -11.11 10.94 18.05
CA ALA A 405 -10.97 9.79 18.94
C ALA A 405 -11.68 8.51 18.45
N PRO A 406 -12.94 8.57 17.96
CA PRO A 406 -13.60 7.38 17.39
C PRO A 406 -12.90 6.85 16.13
N ARG A 407 -12.32 7.73 15.30
CA ARG A 407 -11.59 7.35 14.08
C ARG A 407 -10.27 6.65 14.43
N TYR A 408 -9.51 7.19 15.39
CA TYR A 408 -8.30 6.53 15.89
C TYR A 408 -8.62 5.15 16.45
N ARG A 409 -9.63 5.03 17.33
CA ARG A 409 -10.03 3.74 17.90
C ARG A 409 -10.40 2.75 16.79
N ARG A 410 -11.22 3.17 15.83
CA ARG A 410 -11.59 2.35 14.67
C ARG A 410 -10.36 1.87 13.91
N ASN A 411 -9.45 2.77 13.52
CA ASN A 411 -8.29 2.38 12.72
C ASN A 411 -7.29 1.50 13.50
N THR A 412 -7.10 1.76 14.80
CA THR A 412 -6.26 0.91 15.67
C THR A 412 -6.78 -0.52 15.71
N VAL A 413 -8.09 -0.69 15.90
CA VAL A 413 -8.71 -2.02 15.90
C VAL A 413 -8.62 -2.68 14.51
N LEU A 414 -8.86 -1.93 13.42
CA LEU A 414 -8.70 -2.46 12.06
C LEU A 414 -7.26 -2.88 11.77
N ASP A 415 -6.26 -2.09 12.16
CA ASP A 415 -4.85 -2.40 11.94
C ASP A 415 -4.40 -3.60 12.79
N HIS A 416 -4.92 -3.73 14.02
CA HIS A 416 -4.75 -4.93 14.84
C HIS A 416 -5.26 -6.19 14.10
N TRP A 417 -6.49 -6.16 13.58
CA TRP A 417 -7.06 -7.29 12.85
C TRP A 417 -6.33 -7.58 11.53
N ARG A 418 -5.89 -6.55 10.80
CA ARG A 418 -5.04 -6.72 9.60
C ARG A 418 -3.74 -7.43 9.94
N HIS A 419 -3.11 -7.07 11.05
CA HIS A 419 -1.88 -7.71 11.51
C HIS A 419 -2.13 -9.17 11.91
N LEU A 420 -3.15 -9.43 12.74
CA LEU A 420 -3.51 -10.77 13.21
C LEU A 420 -3.84 -11.71 12.04
N LEU A 421 -4.56 -11.21 11.03
CA LEU A 421 -4.98 -11.99 9.85
C LEU A 421 -3.98 -11.96 8.69
N ALA A 422 -2.85 -11.27 8.81
CA ALA A 422 -1.87 -11.15 7.74
C ALA A 422 -1.35 -12.53 7.31
N GLY A 423 -1.59 -12.91 6.06
CA GLY A 423 -1.20 -14.22 5.53
C GLY A 423 -1.98 -15.40 6.12
N ALA A 424 -3.16 -15.17 6.72
CA ALA A 424 -4.04 -16.25 7.16
C ALA A 424 -4.46 -17.12 5.96
N PRO A 425 -4.52 -18.46 6.13
CA PRO A 425 -4.95 -19.35 5.05
C PRO A 425 -6.43 -19.12 4.73
N THR A 426 -6.85 -19.52 3.52
CA THR A 426 -8.29 -19.57 3.21
C THR A 426 -8.95 -20.59 4.14
N PRO A 427 -10.01 -20.24 4.88
CA PRO A 427 -10.60 -21.14 5.86
C PRO A 427 -11.03 -22.46 5.21
N PRO A 428 -10.47 -23.61 5.63
CA PRO A 428 -10.82 -24.90 5.04
C PRO A 428 -12.27 -25.26 5.38
N ALA A 429 -12.97 -25.93 4.46
CA ALA A 429 -14.17 -26.68 4.85
C ALA A 429 -13.70 -27.98 5.54
N LEU A 430 -14.27 -28.30 6.72
CA LEU A 430 -13.99 -29.55 7.41
C LEU A 430 -14.54 -30.73 6.59
N SER A 431 -13.72 -31.38 5.76
CA SER A 431 -14.12 -32.56 4.96
C SER A 431 -15.49 -32.39 4.25
N PRO A 432 -15.60 -31.52 3.23
CA PRO A 432 -16.86 -31.34 2.50
C PRO A 432 -17.34 -32.69 1.97
N SER A 433 -18.64 -32.96 2.12
CA SER A 433 -19.21 -34.24 1.69
C SER A 433 -18.98 -34.41 0.18
N THR A 434 -18.43 -35.55 -0.25
CA THR A 434 -18.38 -35.93 -1.67
C THR A 434 -19.77 -36.14 -2.28
N GLN A 435 -20.81 -36.19 -1.44
CA GLN A 435 -22.22 -36.27 -1.80
C GLN A 435 -22.97 -34.94 -1.64
N ALA A 436 -22.31 -33.85 -1.25
CA ALA A 436 -22.95 -32.53 -1.28
C ALA A 436 -23.32 -32.19 -2.74
N PRO A 437 -24.51 -31.61 -3.00
CA PRO A 437 -24.92 -31.30 -4.36
C PRO A 437 -23.86 -30.42 -5.03
N ALA A 438 -23.37 -30.87 -6.19
CA ALA A 438 -22.37 -30.16 -6.99
C ALA A 438 -22.94 -28.79 -7.41
N GLY A 439 -22.67 -27.76 -6.61
CA GLY A 439 -23.22 -26.41 -6.82
C GLY A 439 -23.57 -25.62 -5.55
N GLY A 440 -23.54 -26.23 -4.36
CA GLY A 440 -23.78 -25.52 -3.09
C GLY A 440 -22.71 -24.46 -2.81
N ARG A 441 -23.00 -23.19 -3.12
CA ARG A 441 -22.18 -22.05 -2.70
C ARG A 441 -22.62 -21.62 -1.30
N ALA A 442 -21.77 -21.81 -0.30
CA ALA A 442 -21.89 -21.08 0.97
C ALA A 442 -21.89 -19.57 0.65
N GLY A 443 -22.89 -18.83 1.11
CA GLY A 443 -22.90 -17.37 0.95
C GLY A 443 -24.22 -16.70 0.58
N ASN A 444 -25.35 -17.41 0.42
CA ASN A 444 -26.64 -16.74 0.23
C ASN A 444 -27.40 -16.67 1.56
N ALA A 445 -27.85 -15.47 1.92
CA ALA A 445 -28.83 -15.28 2.98
C ALA A 445 -30.06 -16.17 2.67
N GLY A 446 -30.27 -17.22 3.49
CA GLY A 446 -31.32 -18.21 3.29
C GLY A 446 -30.89 -19.66 3.03
N SER A 447 -29.60 -20.01 3.08
CA SER A 447 -29.18 -21.42 3.05
C SER A 447 -29.85 -22.22 4.18
N ALA A 448 -30.41 -23.38 3.83
CA ALA A 448 -31.02 -24.28 4.80
C ALA A 448 -29.95 -24.80 5.78
N SER A 449 -30.29 -24.83 7.07
CA SER A 449 -29.40 -25.33 8.13
C SER A 449 -30.10 -26.37 8.97
N ALA A 450 -29.35 -27.35 9.48
CA ALA A 450 -29.85 -28.37 10.38
C ALA A 450 -29.05 -28.40 11.68
N TRP A 451 -29.67 -28.93 12.73
CA TRP A 451 -29.05 -29.17 14.04
C TRP A 451 -28.74 -30.66 14.23
N ALA A 452 -27.59 -30.96 14.79
CA ALA A 452 -27.27 -32.25 15.39
C ALA A 452 -26.92 -32.02 16.86
N GLN A 453 -27.44 -32.87 17.75
CA GLN A 453 -27.18 -32.79 19.20
C GLN A 453 -26.35 -33.98 19.63
N PHE A 454 -25.31 -33.71 20.42
CA PHE A 454 -24.41 -34.68 21.01
C PHE A 454 -24.29 -34.39 22.50
N VAL A 455 -24.38 -35.41 23.33
CA VAL A 455 -24.26 -35.27 24.79
C VAL A 455 -22.83 -35.67 25.14
N HIS A 456 -22.08 -34.76 25.75
CA HIS A 456 -20.72 -35.03 26.21
C HIS A 456 -20.56 -34.51 27.65
N PRO A 457 -20.27 -35.38 28.63
CA PRO A 457 -19.89 -34.91 29.95
C PRO A 457 -18.51 -34.25 29.85
N LEU A 458 -18.41 -32.92 29.76
CA LEU A 458 -17.08 -32.28 29.92
C LEU A 458 -16.67 -32.48 31.39
N GLY A 459 -15.63 -33.27 31.62
CA GLY A 459 -15.19 -33.77 32.92
C GLY A 459 -14.58 -32.73 33.87
N ILE A 460 -14.75 -31.44 33.62
CA ILE A 460 -14.24 -30.37 34.49
C ILE A 460 -15.17 -30.21 35.69
N GLY A 461 -15.05 -31.09 36.67
CA GLY A 461 -15.63 -30.87 37.99
C GLY A 461 -14.98 -29.64 38.67
N PRO A 462 -15.68 -28.96 39.59
CA PRO A 462 -15.19 -27.76 40.30
C PRO A 462 -13.92 -27.97 41.15
N GLY A 463 -13.34 -29.19 41.20
CA GLY A 463 -12.17 -29.54 42.02
C GLY A 463 -10.82 -29.59 41.30
N ARG A 464 -10.76 -29.41 39.97
CA ARG A 464 -9.49 -29.39 39.19
C ARG A 464 -9.10 -28.02 38.66
N ALA A 465 -9.96 -27.01 38.81
CA ALA A 465 -9.63 -25.63 38.47
C ALA A 465 -8.62 -25.09 39.50
N SER A 466 -7.42 -24.70 39.05
CA SER A 466 -6.63 -23.72 39.78
C SER A 466 -7.54 -22.51 40.04
N ALA A 467 -7.62 -22.06 41.28
CA ALA A 467 -8.58 -21.08 41.79
C ALA A 467 -8.58 -19.68 41.12
N GLU A 468 -7.84 -19.50 40.02
CA GLU A 468 -7.71 -18.23 39.29
C GLU A 468 -8.57 -18.15 38.01
N CYS A 469 -9.04 -19.26 37.43
CA CYS A 469 -9.78 -19.25 36.16
C CYS A 469 -11.21 -19.78 36.30
N ALA A 470 -12.18 -18.88 36.44
CA ALA A 470 -13.59 -19.23 36.39
C ALA A 470 -14.03 -19.40 34.92
N ASP A 471 -14.12 -20.66 34.48
CA ASP A 471 -14.79 -21.19 33.26
C ASP A 471 -13.92 -21.48 32.00
N ASP A 472 -12.93 -22.38 32.12
CA ASP A 472 -12.02 -22.84 31.04
C ASP A 472 -12.67 -23.76 29.96
N ARG A 473 -13.97 -24.10 30.04
CA ARG A 473 -14.61 -25.08 29.15
C ARG A 473 -14.69 -24.63 27.69
N VAL A 474 -14.98 -23.35 27.45
CA VAL A 474 -15.09 -22.81 26.08
C VAL A 474 -13.73 -22.74 25.40
N PRO A 475 -12.65 -22.23 26.04
CA PRO A 475 -11.29 -22.36 25.51
C PRO A 475 -10.87 -23.80 25.20
N ILE A 476 -11.24 -24.79 26.03
CA ILE A 476 -10.96 -26.21 25.76
C ILE A 476 -11.70 -26.70 24.50
N LEU A 477 -12.97 -26.33 24.34
CA LEU A 477 -13.72 -26.65 23.13
C LEU A 477 -13.15 -25.96 21.88
N GLN A 478 -12.69 -24.71 22.01
CA GLN A 478 -11.99 -23.98 20.94
C GLN A 478 -10.69 -24.70 20.56
N ALA A 479 -9.90 -25.16 21.54
CA ALA A 479 -8.66 -25.90 21.32
C ALA A 479 -8.90 -27.25 20.64
N ALA A 480 -9.85 -28.03 21.14
CA ALA A 480 -10.23 -29.29 20.53
C ALA A 480 -10.74 -29.10 19.08
N THR A 481 -11.50 -28.04 18.83
CA THR A 481 -11.97 -27.68 17.49
C THR A 481 -10.82 -27.24 16.58
N ALA A 482 -9.87 -26.46 17.09
CA ALA A 482 -8.67 -26.05 16.34
C ALA A 482 -7.84 -27.25 15.90
N ILE A 483 -7.59 -28.22 16.81
CA ILE A 483 -6.90 -29.48 16.52
C ILE A 483 -7.63 -30.26 15.42
N LEU A 484 -8.97 -30.39 15.57
CA LEU A 484 -9.80 -31.10 14.60
C LEU A 484 -9.71 -30.48 13.21
N VAL A 485 -9.82 -29.15 13.12
CA VAL A 485 -9.74 -28.40 11.85
C VAL A 485 -8.35 -28.55 11.24
N ALA A 486 -7.29 -28.27 12.00
CA ALA A 486 -5.91 -28.30 11.55
C ALA A 486 -5.56 -29.66 10.93
N ARG A 487 -5.75 -30.73 11.71
CA ARG A 487 -5.38 -32.08 11.30
C ARG A 487 -6.31 -32.69 10.24
N SER A 488 -7.57 -32.26 10.16
CA SER A 488 -8.48 -32.73 9.09
C SER A 488 -8.24 -32.04 7.74
N SER A 489 -7.65 -30.85 7.76
CA SER A 489 -7.39 -30.04 6.56
C SER A 489 -5.93 -30.02 6.12
N GLY A 490 -5.01 -30.50 6.96
CA GLY A 490 -3.57 -30.51 6.69
C GLY A 490 -2.90 -29.14 6.81
N THR A 491 -3.54 -28.18 7.48
CA THR A 491 -2.95 -26.87 7.82
C THR A 491 -2.67 -26.80 9.31
N ASP A 492 -1.55 -26.17 9.67
CA ASP A 492 -1.20 -25.85 11.06
C ASP A 492 -1.75 -24.49 11.48
N ASP A 493 -2.19 -23.64 10.56
CA ASP A 493 -2.76 -22.32 10.83
C ASP A 493 -4.28 -22.36 10.59
N VAL A 494 -5.08 -22.05 11.60
CA VAL A 494 -6.56 -22.12 11.57
C VAL A 494 -7.19 -20.82 12.06
N VAL A 495 -8.33 -20.45 11.48
CA VAL A 495 -9.12 -19.29 11.94
C VAL A 495 -10.51 -19.76 12.33
N LEU A 496 -10.83 -19.63 13.62
CA LEU A 496 -12.14 -19.92 14.20
C LEU A 496 -12.93 -18.63 14.41
N GLY A 497 -14.26 -18.72 14.45
CA GLY A 497 -15.13 -17.63 14.88
C GLY A 497 -15.43 -17.73 16.37
N VAL A 498 -15.29 -16.62 17.09
CA VAL A 498 -15.63 -16.50 18.52
C VAL A 498 -16.65 -15.38 18.69
N PRO A 499 -17.86 -15.65 19.20
CA PRO A 499 -18.87 -14.63 19.42
C PRO A 499 -18.47 -13.73 20.58
N ALA A 500 -18.56 -12.41 20.37
CA ALA A 500 -18.44 -11.44 21.43
C ALA A 500 -19.67 -11.53 22.37
N PRO A 501 -19.49 -11.35 23.69
CA PRO A 501 -20.59 -11.28 24.64
C PRO A 501 -21.64 -10.24 24.24
N ALA A 502 -22.89 -10.47 24.64
CA ALA A 502 -23.96 -9.49 24.47
C ALA A 502 -23.59 -8.16 25.15
N GLY A 503 -23.80 -7.04 24.46
CA GLY A 503 -23.50 -5.69 24.98
C GLY A 503 -22.06 -5.21 24.74
N THR A 504 -21.15 -6.04 24.22
CA THR A 504 -19.78 -5.61 23.84
C THR A 504 -19.75 -4.70 22.61
N ALA A 505 -20.75 -4.85 21.73
CA ALA A 505 -20.94 -4.04 20.53
C ALA A 505 -22.45 -3.80 20.31
N PRO A 506 -22.85 -2.76 19.55
CA PRO A 506 -24.27 -2.47 19.27
C PRO A 506 -25.00 -3.62 18.54
N ALA A 507 -24.26 -4.55 17.94
CA ALA A 507 -24.77 -5.81 17.40
C ALA A 507 -23.86 -6.98 17.80
N ARG A 508 -24.45 -8.18 18.02
CA ARG A 508 -23.70 -9.41 18.31
C ARG A 508 -22.71 -9.67 17.18
N THR A 509 -21.42 -9.60 17.49
CA THR A 509 -20.31 -9.68 16.53
C THR A 509 -19.55 -10.98 16.73
N VAL A 510 -19.15 -11.64 15.64
CA VAL A 510 -18.28 -12.83 15.69
C VAL A 510 -16.89 -12.41 15.22
N LEU A 511 -15.89 -12.68 16.05
CA LEU A 511 -14.51 -12.24 15.88
C LEU A 511 -13.64 -13.40 15.41
N PRO A 512 -12.66 -13.18 14.52
CA PRO A 512 -11.74 -14.23 14.14
C PRO A 512 -10.77 -14.54 15.29
N LEU A 513 -10.48 -15.81 15.50
CA LEU A 513 -9.45 -16.33 16.38
C LEU A 513 -8.49 -17.15 15.52
N ARG A 514 -7.35 -16.55 15.18
CA ARG A 514 -6.29 -17.24 14.43
C ARG A 514 -5.38 -17.98 15.40
N THR A 515 -5.21 -19.27 15.18
CA THR A 515 -4.41 -20.16 16.02
C THR A 515 -3.46 -20.97 15.16
N ARG A 516 -2.19 -21.04 15.57
CA ARG A 516 -1.25 -22.01 15.02
C ARG A 516 -1.20 -23.23 15.92
N VAL A 517 -1.55 -24.38 15.38
CA VAL A 517 -1.58 -25.68 16.04
C VAL A 517 -0.25 -26.37 15.78
N ARG A 518 0.65 -26.43 16.76
CA ARG A 518 1.91 -27.17 16.62
C ARG A 518 1.72 -28.58 17.15
N LEU A 519 2.15 -29.59 16.38
CA LEU A 519 1.92 -30.99 16.74
C LEU A 519 2.86 -31.49 17.85
N ASP A 520 3.97 -30.82 18.08
CA ASP A 520 5.00 -31.18 19.07
C ASP A 520 4.80 -30.53 20.44
N GLU A 521 3.90 -29.54 20.54
CA GLU A 521 3.58 -28.83 21.80
C GLU A 521 2.56 -29.62 22.64
N PRO A 522 2.61 -29.52 23.98
CA PRO A 522 1.60 -30.11 24.86
C PRO A 522 0.27 -29.34 24.74
N PHE A 523 -0.85 -30.03 24.96
CA PHE A 523 -2.19 -29.43 24.83
C PHE A 523 -2.38 -28.18 25.72
N ARG A 524 -1.83 -28.18 26.94
CA ARG A 524 -1.91 -27.02 27.85
C ARG A 524 -1.37 -25.71 27.22
N ASP A 525 -0.31 -25.80 26.40
CA ASP A 525 0.36 -24.63 25.83
C ASP A 525 -0.52 -24.04 24.71
N LEU A 526 -1.12 -24.92 23.89
CA LEU A 526 -2.14 -24.53 22.90
C LEU A 526 -3.38 -23.89 23.55
N LEU A 527 -3.82 -24.42 24.70
CA LEU A 527 -4.95 -23.89 25.46
C LEU A 527 -4.64 -22.48 26.01
N GLU A 528 -3.42 -22.25 26.51
CA GLU A 528 -2.98 -20.93 26.95
C GLU A 528 -2.97 -19.93 25.78
N ASP A 529 -2.46 -20.33 24.62
CA ASP A 529 -2.43 -19.50 23.41
C ASP A 529 -3.83 -19.14 22.91
N ILE A 530 -4.76 -20.08 22.92
CA ILE A 530 -6.17 -19.82 22.59
C ILE A 530 -6.81 -18.90 23.62
N SER A 531 -6.56 -19.10 24.92
CA SER A 531 -7.11 -18.25 25.97
C SER A 531 -6.58 -16.82 25.89
N ARG A 532 -5.30 -16.66 25.55
CA ARG A 532 -4.66 -15.36 25.27
C ARG A 532 -5.29 -14.70 24.04
N GLY A 533 -5.40 -15.44 22.93
CA GLY A 533 -5.99 -14.96 21.67
C GLY A 533 -7.46 -14.57 21.81
N THR A 534 -8.26 -15.33 22.58
CA THR A 534 -9.66 -15.01 22.85
C THR A 534 -9.79 -13.72 23.67
N ARG A 535 -8.98 -13.52 24.72
CA ARG A 535 -8.98 -12.26 25.48
C ARG A 535 -8.59 -11.06 24.62
N ASP A 536 -7.59 -11.24 23.75
CA ASP A 536 -7.12 -10.20 22.83
C ASP A 536 -8.18 -9.85 21.78
N ALA A 537 -8.82 -10.85 21.17
CA ALA A 537 -9.96 -10.66 20.27
C ALA A 537 -11.08 -9.85 20.94
N LEU A 538 -11.47 -10.23 22.16
CA LEU A 538 -12.53 -9.56 22.92
C LEU A 538 -12.18 -8.11 23.30
N ALA A 539 -10.91 -7.80 23.53
CA ALA A 539 -10.45 -6.42 23.78
C ALA A 539 -10.58 -5.49 22.55
N HIS A 540 -10.79 -6.07 21.36
CA HIS A 540 -10.90 -5.41 20.06
C HIS A 540 -12.28 -5.62 19.40
N ALA A 541 -13.30 -5.91 20.20
CA ALA A 541 -14.66 -6.26 19.78
C ALA A 541 -15.57 -5.06 19.48
N ASP A 542 -15.08 -3.83 19.62
CA ASP A 542 -15.86 -2.59 19.52
C ASP A 542 -16.19 -2.15 18.08
N ILE A 543 -15.70 -2.88 17.07
CA ILE A 543 -16.08 -2.68 15.67
C ILE A 543 -17.12 -3.73 15.23
N PRO A 544 -18.23 -3.32 14.59
CA PRO A 544 -19.22 -4.25 14.04
C PRO A 544 -18.61 -5.26 13.05
N ALA A 545 -19.08 -6.51 13.09
CA ALA A 545 -18.64 -7.59 12.20
C ALA A 545 -18.62 -7.20 10.71
N ALA A 546 -19.67 -6.51 10.25
CA ALA A 546 -19.77 -6.05 8.86
C ALA A 546 -18.62 -5.11 8.47
N THR A 547 -18.24 -4.18 9.36
CA THR A 547 -17.13 -3.26 9.13
C THR A 547 -15.78 -4.00 9.09
N LEU A 548 -15.61 -5.04 9.92
CA LEU A 548 -14.42 -5.90 9.87
C LEU A 548 -14.35 -6.68 8.55
N LEU A 549 -15.46 -7.29 8.13
CA LEU A 549 -15.55 -8.00 6.85
C LEU A 549 -15.28 -7.07 5.67
N ASP A 550 -15.87 -5.86 5.68
CA ASP A 550 -15.67 -4.84 4.65
C ASP A 550 -14.20 -4.43 4.49
N ALA A 551 -13.49 -4.31 5.62
CA ALA A 551 -12.13 -3.81 5.66
C ALA A 551 -11.05 -4.90 5.47
N LEU A 552 -11.38 -6.17 5.69
CA LEU A 552 -10.40 -7.26 5.80
C LEU A 552 -10.61 -8.38 4.78
N ALA A 553 -11.84 -8.64 4.31
CA ALA A 553 -12.11 -9.78 3.45
C ALA A 553 -11.75 -9.48 1.98
N PRO A 554 -10.89 -10.31 1.35
CA PRO A 554 -10.59 -10.15 -0.07
C PRO A 554 -11.83 -10.40 -0.93
N THR A 555 -12.06 -9.53 -1.91
CA THR A 555 -13.11 -9.69 -2.92
C THR A 555 -12.68 -10.73 -3.96
N ARG A 556 -13.50 -11.77 -4.17
CA ARG A 556 -13.31 -12.76 -5.25
C ARG A 556 -14.62 -12.94 -6.02
N ASN A 557 -14.59 -12.73 -7.34
CA ASN A 557 -15.76 -12.91 -8.22
C ASN A 557 -17.03 -12.16 -7.74
N GLY A 558 -16.87 -10.97 -7.18
CA GLY A 558 -17.98 -10.14 -6.71
C GLY A 558 -18.60 -10.54 -5.35
N SER A 559 -18.10 -11.60 -4.70
CA SER A 559 -18.49 -11.98 -3.33
C SER A 559 -17.27 -11.97 -2.40
N ARG A 560 -17.47 -11.65 -1.13
CA ARG A 560 -16.39 -11.62 -0.13
C ARG A 560 -16.17 -13.02 0.42
N ALA A 561 -14.91 -13.46 0.50
CA ALA A 561 -14.59 -14.74 1.13
C ALA A 561 -14.81 -14.65 2.65
N PRO A 562 -15.38 -15.69 3.30
CA PRO A 562 -15.56 -15.68 4.74
C PRO A 562 -14.20 -15.69 5.46
N LEU A 563 -14.08 -14.97 6.59
CA LEU A 563 -12.87 -14.93 7.41
C LEU A 563 -12.64 -16.22 8.21
N PHE A 564 -13.70 -16.97 8.50
CA PHE A 564 -13.71 -18.27 9.16
C PHE A 564 -14.96 -19.06 8.76
N ARG A 565 -14.93 -20.39 8.89
CA ARG A 565 -16.07 -21.27 8.57
C ARG A 565 -16.63 -22.05 9.75
N VAL A 566 -15.90 -22.06 10.87
CA VAL A 566 -16.28 -22.77 12.10
C VAL A 566 -16.37 -21.76 13.23
N THR A 567 -17.50 -21.70 13.91
CA THR A 567 -17.71 -20.84 15.09
C THR A 567 -17.89 -21.70 16.33
N VAL A 568 -17.27 -21.33 17.45
CA VAL A 568 -17.41 -22.02 18.73
C VAL A 568 -17.97 -21.05 19.77
N GLU A 569 -19.05 -21.44 20.45
CA GLU A 569 -19.76 -20.61 21.42
C GLU A 569 -20.08 -21.35 22.71
N GLY A 570 -19.91 -20.70 23.87
CA GLY A 570 -20.48 -21.12 25.14
C GLY A 570 -21.79 -20.40 25.41
N ARG A 571 -22.88 -21.15 25.65
CA ARG A 571 -24.23 -20.58 25.78
C ARG A 571 -24.66 -20.47 27.26
N GLY A 572 -25.20 -19.30 27.63
CA GLY A 572 -25.99 -19.08 28.86
C GLY A 572 -27.49 -18.91 28.55
N ASP A 573 -28.36 -19.09 29.56
CA ASP A 573 -29.82 -19.28 29.46
C ASP A 573 -30.63 -18.11 28.84
N ALA A 574 -30.02 -16.96 28.53
CA ALA A 574 -30.72 -15.73 28.11
C ALA A 574 -30.81 -15.49 26.58
N ASP A 575 -30.15 -16.28 25.73
CA ASP A 575 -29.93 -15.93 24.32
C ASP A 575 -30.73 -16.77 23.29
N ARG A 576 -32.03 -17.01 23.53
CA ARG A 576 -32.87 -17.83 22.62
C ARG A 576 -33.55 -17.06 21.47
N GLU A 577 -33.49 -15.73 21.41
CA GLU A 577 -34.20 -14.94 20.38
C GLU A 577 -33.32 -13.92 19.64
N VAL A 578 -32.37 -14.34 18.80
CA VAL A 578 -31.94 -13.58 17.59
C VAL A 578 -31.33 -14.57 16.59
N GLU A 579 -32.17 -15.30 15.84
CA GLU A 579 -31.78 -16.59 15.25
C GLU A 579 -31.28 -16.59 13.79
N ASN A 580 -31.06 -15.44 13.13
CA ASN A 580 -30.83 -15.44 11.66
C ASN A 580 -29.70 -14.57 11.09
N ALA A 581 -28.86 -13.91 11.91
CA ALA A 581 -27.96 -12.88 11.37
C ALA A 581 -26.55 -13.34 10.89
N VAL A 582 -26.02 -14.51 11.28
CA VAL A 582 -24.62 -14.88 10.98
C VAL A 582 -24.45 -16.38 10.70
N LEU A 583 -25.21 -16.93 9.75
CA LEU A 583 -24.92 -18.26 9.18
C LEU A 583 -24.75 -18.25 7.65
N GLY A 584 -25.02 -17.13 6.98
CA GLY A 584 -24.78 -16.99 5.54
C GLY A 584 -23.33 -17.28 5.14
N ASP A 585 -22.38 -16.98 6.04
CA ASP A 585 -20.94 -17.12 5.81
C ASP A 585 -20.27 -18.27 6.60
N VAL A 586 -20.98 -18.88 7.56
CA VAL A 586 -20.42 -19.89 8.48
C VAL A 586 -20.92 -21.28 8.09
N GLY A 587 -20.02 -22.19 7.75
CA GLY A 587 -20.38 -23.55 7.36
C GLY A 587 -20.80 -24.44 8.55
N LEU A 588 -20.19 -24.24 9.72
CA LEU A 588 -20.37 -25.07 10.91
C LEU A 588 -20.36 -24.19 12.19
N ARG A 589 -21.28 -24.40 13.12
CA ARG A 589 -21.32 -23.73 14.42
C ARG A 589 -21.46 -24.77 15.53
N ILE A 590 -20.61 -24.69 16.55
CA ILE A 590 -20.56 -25.60 17.70
C ILE A 590 -20.91 -24.81 18.95
N ASP A 591 -22.02 -25.18 19.58
CA ASP A 591 -22.55 -24.56 20.79
C ASP A 591 -22.39 -25.51 21.98
N LEU A 592 -21.90 -24.99 23.09
CA LEU A 592 -21.87 -25.66 24.39
C LEU A 592 -23.05 -25.17 25.24
N GLU A 593 -24.04 -26.03 25.49
CA GLU A 593 -25.23 -25.75 26.32
C GLU A 593 -25.14 -26.43 27.69
N ARG A 594 -25.48 -25.69 28.76
CA ARG A 594 -25.68 -26.24 30.11
C ARG A 594 -27.14 -26.61 30.35
N PRO A 595 -27.46 -27.83 30.80
CA PRO A 595 -28.81 -28.12 31.30
C PRO A 595 -29.08 -27.37 32.61
N ARG A 596 -30.32 -26.91 32.81
CA ARG A 596 -30.75 -26.27 34.06
C ARG A 596 -30.55 -27.21 35.24
N SER A 597 -29.92 -26.71 36.31
CA SER A 597 -30.20 -27.23 37.65
C SER A 597 -31.66 -26.89 37.96
N GLY A 598 -32.55 -27.88 37.93
CA GLY A 598 -33.95 -27.68 38.25
C GLY A 598 -34.10 -27.16 39.68
N ASP A 599 -34.87 -26.07 39.86
CA ASP A 599 -35.38 -25.68 41.16
C ASP A 599 -36.23 -26.83 41.73
N GLY A 600 -35.76 -27.44 42.81
CA GLY A 600 -36.57 -28.36 43.63
C GLY A 600 -35.91 -29.71 43.92
N ALA A 601 -35.52 -29.85 45.18
CA ALA A 601 -35.23 -31.10 45.89
C ALA A 601 -33.90 -31.83 45.57
N GLY A 602 -32.83 -31.40 46.26
CA GLY A 602 -31.98 -32.30 47.06
C GLY A 602 -31.30 -33.51 46.39
N ARG A 603 -31.13 -33.51 45.07
CA ARG A 603 -30.24 -34.45 44.38
C ARG A 603 -29.21 -33.64 43.61
N GLU A 604 -27.93 -33.92 43.88
CA GLU A 604 -26.82 -33.52 43.02
C GLU A 604 -27.09 -34.09 41.62
N SER A 605 -27.76 -33.30 40.79
CA SER A 605 -27.90 -33.60 39.37
C SER A 605 -26.55 -33.34 38.75
N THR A 606 -25.85 -34.39 38.34
CA THR A 606 -24.67 -34.31 37.48
C THR A 606 -25.10 -33.68 36.15
N SER A 607 -25.08 -32.34 36.07
CA SER A 607 -25.39 -31.58 34.86
C SER A 607 -24.40 -31.99 33.77
N THR A 608 -24.87 -32.78 32.80
CA THR A 608 -24.05 -33.22 31.67
C THR A 608 -24.09 -32.12 30.61
N ASP A 609 -22.93 -31.59 30.23
CA ASP A 609 -22.85 -30.60 29.17
C ASP A 609 -23.37 -31.17 27.84
N VAL A 610 -24.00 -30.33 27.02
CA VAL A 610 -24.57 -30.73 25.73
C VAL A 610 -23.89 -29.93 24.62
N LEU A 611 -23.26 -30.63 23.68
CA LEU A 611 -22.68 -30.06 22.47
C LEU A 611 -23.73 -30.08 21.35
N ARG A 612 -24.12 -28.93 20.84
CA ARG A 612 -24.97 -28.83 19.64
C ARG A 612 -24.14 -28.35 18.46
N ILE A 613 -24.29 -29.01 17.33
CA ILE A 613 -23.64 -28.59 16.09
C ILE A 613 -24.72 -28.18 15.09
N ARG A 614 -24.71 -26.90 14.69
CA ARG A 614 -25.49 -26.39 13.57
C ARG A 614 -24.63 -26.37 12.32
N TYR A 615 -25.17 -26.83 11.20
CA TYR A 615 -24.44 -26.93 9.95
C TYR A 615 -25.28 -26.52 8.75
N ALA A 616 -24.61 -25.98 7.74
CA ALA A 616 -25.21 -25.64 6.46
C ALA A 616 -25.39 -26.93 5.61
N THR A 617 -26.62 -27.24 5.20
CA THR A 617 -26.94 -28.52 4.54
C THR A 617 -26.54 -28.56 3.06
N ASP A 618 -26.17 -27.42 2.50
CA ASP A 618 -25.54 -27.26 1.19
C ASP A 618 -24.04 -27.65 1.20
N VAL A 619 -23.40 -27.70 2.39
CA VAL A 619 -21.98 -28.08 2.56
C VAL A 619 -21.82 -29.44 3.26
N TYR A 620 -22.66 -29.73 4.26
CA TYR A 620 -22.52 -30.92 5.13
C TYR A 620 -23.75 -31.82 5.10
N THR A 621 -23.52 -33.13 5.23
CA THR A 621 -24.57 -34.14 5.46
C THR A 621 -24.59 -34.57 6.92
N ALA A 622 -25.74 -35.04 7.42
CA ALA A 622 -25.86 -35.52 8.81
C ALA A 622 -24.80 -36.58 9.20
N PRO A 623 -24.50 -37.61 8.39
CA PRO A 623 -23.44 -38.58 8.71
C PRO A 623 -22.03 -37.95 8.77
N THR A 624 -21.79 -36.92 7.98
CA THR A 624 -20.51 -36.18 8.00
C THR A 624 -20.36 -35.44 9.32
N VAL A 625 -21.40 -34.75 9.77
CA VAL A 625 -21.40 -34.00 11.04
C VAL A 625 -21.32 -34.94 12.24
N GLU A 626 -21.98 -36.09 12.18
CA GLU A 626 -21.88 -37.12 13.22
C GLU A 626 -20.44 -37.65 13.38
N ARG A 627 -19.73 -37.84 12.27
CA ARG A 627 -18.31 -38.20 12.29
C ARG A 627 -17.45 -37.06 12.84
N ILE A 628 -17.72 -35.81 12.47
CA ILE A 628 -17.03 -34.62 13.04
C ILE A 628 -17.22 -34.58 14.56
N ALA A 629 -18.44 -34.79 15.04
CA ALA A 629 -18.77 -34.80 16.47
C ALA A 629 -18.03 -35.92 17.23
N ARG A 630 -18.05 -37.16 16.72
CA ARG A 630 -17.31 -38.29 17.32
C ARG A 630 -15.81 -38.06 17.39
N ARG A 631 -15.22 -37.34 16.42
CA ARG A 631 -13.80 -36.99 16.44
C ARG A 631 -13.52 -35.91 17.48
N LEU A 632 -14.38 -34.89 17.56
CA LEU A 632 -14.28 -33.84 18.56
C LEU A 632 -14.39 -34.39 19.99
N GLU A 633 -15.35 -35.28 20.24
CA GLU A 633 -15.53 -35.98 21.51
C GLU A 633 -14.26 -36.76 21.92
N ARG A 634 -13.63 -37.47 20.99
CA ARG A 634 -12.39 -38.20 21.30
C ARG A 634 -11.23 -37.27 21.66
N ILE A 635 -11.11 -36.12 20.99
CA ILE A 635 -10.12 -35.10 21.37
C ILE A 635 -10.39 -34.62 22.79
N LEU A 636 -11.64 -34.24 23.08
CA LEU A 636 -12.05 -33.73 24.39
C LEU A 636 -11.77 -34.73 25.52
N LEU A 637 -12.17 -35.99 25.35
CA LEU A 637 -11.87 -37.05 26.33
C LEU A 637 -10.37 -37.22 26.57
N THR A 638 -9.57 -37.21 25.51
CA THR A 638 -8.11 -37.40 25.60
C THR A 638 -7.45 -36.26 26.38
N VAL A 639 -7.81 -35.01 26.08
CA VAL A 639 -7.16 -33.84 26.70
C VAL A 639 -7.65 -33.56 28.12
N GLU A 640 -8.84 -34.04 28.48
CA GLU A 640 -9.35 -34.00 29.85
C GLU A 640 -8.66 -35.03 30.77
N GLU A 641 -8.29 -36.18 30.22
CA GLU A 641 -7.52 -37.21 30.92
C GLU A 641 -6.05 -36.80 31.11
N ASP A 642 -5.42 -36.27 30.06
CA ASP A 642 -4.01 -35.87 30.05
C ASP A 642 -3.78 -34.52 29.34
N PRO A 643 -3.79 -33.39 30.09
CA PRO A 643 -3.48 -32.07 29.53
C PRO A 643 -2.02 -31.90 29.05
N GLU A 644 -1.13 -32.83 29.41
CA GLU A 644 0.29 -32.84 29.02
C GLU A 644 0.54 -33.56 27.70
N ILE A 645 -0.48 -34.22 27.14
CA ILE A 645 -0.36 -34.93 25.87
C ILE A 645 0.07 -33.97 24.76
N ARG A 646 0.99 -34.43 23.89
CA ARG A 646 1.35 -33.67 22.69
C ARG A 646 0.19 -33.66 21.72
N VAL A 647 -0.05 -32.50 21.10
CA VAL A 647 -1.17 -32.31 20.16
C VAL A 647 -1.17 -33.32 19.01
N GLY A 648 0.02 -33.70 18.51
CA GLY A 648 0.20 -34.69 17.45
C GLY A 648 -0.19 -36.13 17.85
N ASP A 649 -0.06 -36.46 19.13
CA ASP A 649 -0.32 -37.79 19.69
C ASP A 649 -1.81 -38.03 19.98
N ILE A 650 -2.65 -36.99 19.91
CA ILE A 650 -4.10 -37.08 20.11
C ILE A 650 -4.75 -37.83 18.93
N ASP A 651 -5.40 -38.96 19.20
CA ASP A 651 -5.96 -39.82 18.18
C ASP A 651 -7.30 -39.32 17.59
N LEU A 652 -7.27 -38.91 16.31
CA LEU A 652 -8.47 -38.43 15.60
C LEU A 652 -9.33 -39.52 14.99
N LEU A 653 -8.79 -40.70 14.72
CA LEU A 653 -9.50 -41.79 14.03
C LEU A 653 -9.77 -42.95 14.96
N ASP A 654 -10.98 -43.50 14.90
CA ASP A 654 -11.29 -44.69 15.68
C ASP A 654 -10.63 -45.91 15.02
N ALA A 655 -10.64 -47.06 15.72
CA ALA A 655 -10.00 -48.27 15.22
C ALA A 655 -10.59 -48.73 13.87
N ALA A 656 -11.90 -48.53 13.66
CA ALA A 656 -12.58 -48.92 12.42
C ALA A 656 -12.21 -47.97 11.26
N GLU A 657 -12.16 -46.66 11.50
CA GLU A 657 -11.71 -45.65 10.54
C GLU A 657 -10.25 -45.90 10.12
N ARG A 658 -9.35 -46.20 11.07
CA ARG A 658 -7.95 -46.54 10.74
C ARG A 658 -7.84 -47.80 9.90
N THR A 659 -8.60 -48.83 10.26
CA THR A 659 -8.62 -50.11 9.52
C THR A 659 -9.19 -49.93 8.12
N ALA A 660 -10.20 -49.07 7.93
CA ALA A 660 -10.74 -48.78 6.60
C ALA A 660 -9.74 -48.04 5.70
N LEU A 661 -8.82 -47.26 6.28
CA LEU A 661 -7.79 -46.52 5.57
C LEU A 661 -6.48 -47.32 5.38
N ALA A 662 -6.33 -48.46 6.07
CA ALA A 662 -5.14 -49.30 6.01
C ALA A 662 -5.52 -50.78 5.82
N PRO A 663 -5.16 -51.41 4.68
CA PRO A 663 -3.97 -51.11 3.88
C PRO A 663 -4.24 -50.49 2.50
N VAL A 664 -3.39 -49.54 2.11
CA VAL A 664 -3.21 -49.08 0.71
C VAL A 664 -2.32 -50.07 -0.05
N THR A 665 -2.67 -51.36 -0.03
CA THR A 665 -1.94 -52.39 -0.79
C THR A 665 -2.44 -52.40 -2.23
N GLY A 666 -1.50 -52.28 -3.17
CA GLY A 666 -1.77 -52.57 -4.59
C GLY A 666 -2.04 -54.06 -4.84
N PRO A 667 -2.26 -54.45 -6.11
CA PRO A 667 -2.32 -55.86 -6.51
C PRO A 667 -1.08 -56.64 -6.03
N PRO A 668 -1.16 -57.98 -5.91
CA PRO A 668 -0.01 -58.81 -5.55
C PRO A 668 1.20 -58.49 -6.45
N PRO A 669 2.43 -58.49 -5.89
CA PRO A 669 3.62 -58.24 -6.68
C PRO A 669 3.76 -59.28 -7.80
N VAL A 670 4.14 -58.83 -8.99
CA VAL A 670 4.52 -59.72 -10.10
C VAL A 670 5.90 -60.31 -9.84
N THR A 671 6.20 -61.47 -10.44
CA THR A 671 7.54 -62.09 -10.37
C THR A 671 8.62 -61.10 -10.82
N GLU A 672 9.72 -61.01 -10.07
CA GLU A 672 10.86 -60.14 -10.38
C GLU A 672 11.44 -60.47 -11.75
N ARG A 673 11.75 -59.43 -12.53
CA ARG A 673 12.31 -59.54 -13.88
C ARG A 673 13.35 -58.46 -14.10
N LEU A 674 14.39 -58.79 -14.85
CA LEU A 674 15.39 -57.80 -15.24
C LEU A 674 14.83 -56.93 -16.37
N LEU A 675 15.12 -55.63 -16.33
CA LEU A 675 14.70 -54.70 -17.39
C LEU A 675 15.09 -55.18 -18.81
N PRO A 676 16.32 -55.69 -19.06
CA PRO A 676 16.69 -56.26 -20.36
C PRO A 676 15.79 -57.39 -20.83
N GLU A 677 15.30 -58.23 -19.92
CA GLU A 677 14.41 -59.35 -20.26
C GLU A 677 13.03 -58.82 -20.66
N ILE A 678 12.53 -57.79 -19.98
CA ILE A 678 11.27 -57.15 -20.34
C ILE A 678 11.35 -56.54 -21.74
N LEU A 679 12.46 -55.86 -22.05
CA LEU A 679 12.69 -55.24 -23.35
C LEU A 679 12.85 -56.29 -24.47
N THR A 680 13.62 -57.34 -24.21
CA THR A 680 13.84 -58.44 -25.17
C THR A 680 12.56 -59.23 -25.43
N ASP A 681 11.78 -59.55 -24.39
CA ASP A 681 10.48 -60.20 -24.54
C ASP A 681 9.48 -59.35 -25.31
N ALA A 682 9.49 -58.04 -25.11
CA ALA A 682 8.65 -57.13 -25.90
C ALA A 682 9.04 -57.21 -27.39
N ALA A 683 10.34 -57.24 -27.69
CA ALA A 683 10.82 -57.37 -29.06
C ALA A 683 10.49 -58.73 -29.70
N LEU A 684 10.58 -59.82 -28.93
CA LEU A 684 10.24 -61.17 -29.41
C LEU A 684 8.74 -61.39 -29.64
N ARG A 685 7.88 -60.79 -28.80
CA ARG A 685 6.42 -60.98 -28.92
C ARG A 685 5.83 -60.32 -30.16
N THR A 686 6.32 -59.13 -30.52
CA THR A 686 5.74 -58.34 -31.62
C THR A 686 6.82 -57.67 -32.47
N PRO A 687 7.69 -58.43 -33.16
CA PRO A 687 8.90 -57.91 -33.79
C PRO A 687 8.64 -56.88 -34.90
N ALA A 688 7.55 -57.05 -35.67
CA ALA A 688 7.20 -56.16 -36.77
C ALA A 688 6.35 -54.93 -36.35
N ALA A 689 5.96 -54.83 -35.08
CA ALA A 689 5.20 -53.68 -34.60
C ALA A 689 6.11 -52.45 -34.49
N THR A 690 5.58 -51.26 -34.78
CA THR A 690 6.32 -50.00 -34.60
C THR A 690 6.64 -49.81 -33.11
N ALA A 691 7.93 -49.71 -32.79
CA ALA A 691 8.41 -49.52 -31.42
C ALA A 691 8.62 -48.03 -31.09
N VAL A 692 9.23 -47.29 -32.02
CA VAL A 692 9.55 -45.86 -31.84
C VAL A 692 9.24 -45.09 -33.11
N SER A 693 8.61 -43.93 -32.97
CA SER A 693 8.32 -42.99 -34.06
C SER A 693 8.73 -41.57 -33.63
N CYS A 694 9.63 -40.94 -34.38
CA CYS A 694 10.09 -39.57 -34.10
C CYS A 694 10.48 -38.87 -35.41
N GLY A 695 9.97 -37.65 -35.63
CA GLY A 695 10.38 -36.81 -36.77
C GLY A 695 10.23 -37.46 -38.16
N GLY A 696 9.19 -38.28 -38.38
CA GLY A 696 8.98 -39.01 -39.64
C GLY A 696 9.77 -40.32 -39.77
N THR A 697 10.72 -40.58 -38.87
CA THR A 697 11.43 -41.87 -38.79
C THR A 697 10.68 -42.84 -37.89
N ARG A 698 10.54 -44.10 -38.31
CA ARG A 698 9.94 -45.19 -37.53
C ARG A 698 10.84 -46.40 -37.56
N ILE A 699 11.01 -47.06 -36.42
CA ILE A 699 11.67 -48.36 -36.32
C ILE A 699 10.75 -49.37 -35.64
N ASP A 700 10.80 -50.61 -36.10
CA ASP A 700 10.08 -51.73 -35.50
C ASP A 700 10.83 -52.28 -34.27
N TYR A 701 10.17 -53.14 -33.51
CA TYR A 701 10.73 -53.73 -32.29
C TYR A 701 11.98 -54.58 -32.55
N ARG A 702 12.02 -55.31 -33.68
CA ARG A 702 13.20 -56.08 -34.10
C ARG A 702 14.38 -55.16 -34.38
N GLU A 703 14.17 -54.10 -35.13
CA GLU A 703 15.22 -53.15 -35.49
C GLU A 703 15.73 -52.38 -34.27
N LEU A 704 14.84 -52.00 -33.34
CA LEU A 704 15.23 -51.42 -32.05
C LEU A 704 16.08 -52.40 -31.24
N ASP A 705 15.69 -53.67 -31.17
CA ASP A 705 16.43 -54.72 -30.44
C ASP A 705 17.82 -54.95 -31.04
N GLU A 706 17.92 -55.09 -32.36
CA GLU A 706 19.18 -55.31 -33.06
C GLU A 706 20.13 -54.11 -32.94
N ARG A 707 19.62 -52.89 -33.13
CA ARG A 707 20.42 -51.65 -32.98
C ARG A 707 20.91 -51.48 -31.56
N SER A 708 20.04 -51.68 -30.57
CA SER A 708 20.40 -51.61 -29.15
C SER A 708 21.38 -52.71 -28.73
N ASN A 709 21.28 -53.94 -29.29
CA ASN A 709 22.24 -55.01 -29.04
C ASN A 709 23.64 -54.68 -29.55
N ARG A 710 23.74 -54.09 -30.75
CA ARG A 710 25.03 -53.65 -31.31
C ARG A 710 25.65 -52.56 -30.44
N LEU A 711 24.85 -51.56 -30.04
CA LEU A 711 25.33 -50.48 -29.18
C LEU A 711 25.67 -50.98 -27.78
N ALA A 712 24.90 -51.91 -27.20
CA ALA A 712 25.18 -52.51 -25.90
C ALA A 712 26.54 -53.20 -25.88
N ARG A 713 26.88 -53.98 -26.93
CA ARG A 713 28.20 -54.62 -27.05
C ARG A 713 29.34 -53.60 -27.09
N LEU A 714 29.17 -52.53 -27.87
CA LEU A 714 30.14 -51.43 -27.92
C LEU A 714 30.29 -50.75 -26.55
N LEU A 715 29.19 -50.52 -25.83
CA LEU A 715 29.22 -49.93 -24.49
C LEU A 715 29.91 -50.86 -23.47
N VAL A 716 29.67 -52.17 -23.55
CA VAL A 716 30.35 -53.17 -22.71
C VAL A 716 31.86 -53.18 -22.97
N GLU A 717 32.29 -53.11 -24.23
CA GLU A 717 33.71 -52.97 -24.60
C GLU A 717 34.34 -51.68 -24.03
N ARG A 718 33.52 -50.66 -23.74
CA ARG A 718 33.93 -49.39 -23.11
C ARG A 718 33.72 -49.36 -21.60
N GLY A 719 33.40 -50.51 -20.99
CA GLY A 719 33.29 -50.67 -19.54
C GLY A 719 31.90 -50.42 -18.95
N ALA A 720 30.85 -50.31 -19.77
CA ALA A 720 29.48 -50.32 -19.26
C ALA A 720 29.12 -51.72 -18.73
N GLY A 721 28.51 -51.76 -17.54
CA GLY A 721 28.13 -52.98 -16.85
C GLY A 721 27.35 -52.68 -15.57
N PRO A 722 26.99 -53.70 -14.78
CA PRO A 722 26.37 -53.53 -13.47
C PRO A 722 27.13 -52.53 -12.59
N GLU A 723 26.38 -51.78 -11.76
CA GLU A 723 26.92 -50.74 -10.85
C GLU A 723 27.61 -49.56 -11.55
N ARG A 724 27.45 -49.42 -12.87
CA ARG A 724 27.91 -48.25 -13.64
C ARG A 724 26.75 -47.42 -14.15
N PHE A 725 27.01 -46.12 -14.29
CA PHE A 725 26.08 -45.16 -14.87
C PHE A 725 26.58 -44.73 -16.25
N VAL A 726 25.68 -44.70 -17.24
CA VAL A 726 25.97 -44.18 -18.58
C VAL A 726 25.06 -42.99 -18.85
N ALA A 727 25.67 -41.82 -18.98
CA ALA A 727 24.95 -40.59 -19.31
C ALA A 727 24.61 -40.53 -20.80
N ILE A 728 23.37 -40.15 -21.10
CA ILE A 728 22.84 -40.01 -22.47
C ILE A 728 22.55 -38.53 -22.72
N GLY A 729 23.53 -37.82 -23.28
CA GLY A 729 23.44 -36.40 -23.62
C GLY A 729 22.91 -36.17 -25.03
N MET A 730 21.69 -36.62 -25.32
CA MET A 730 21.08 -36.50 -26.66
C MET A 730 19.71 -35.85 -26.58
N ALA A 731 19.37 -35.02 -27.57
CA ALA A 731 18.00 -34.55 -27.73
C ALA A 731 17.04 -35.71 -28.06
N ARG A 732 15.74 -35.51 -27.80
CA ARG A 732 14.68 -36.50 -28.06
C ARG A 732 14.74 -36.97 -29.52
N SER A 733 15.03 -38.25 -29.71
CA SER A 733 15.27 -38.87 -31.02
C SER A 733 15.10 -40.39 -30.96
N VAL A 734 15.00 -41.05 -32.12
CA VAL A 734 15.03 -42.53 -32.18
C VAL A 734 16.29 -43.07 -31.50
N ASP A 735 17.45 -42.44 -31.73
CA ASP A 735 18.73 -42.88 -31.18
C ASP A 735 18.82 -42.73 -29.66
N SER A 736 18.10 -41.76 -29.08
CA SER A 736 17.98 -41.62 -27.62
C SER A 736 17.31 -42.86 -26.98
N ILE A 737 16.28 -43.41 -27.62
CA ILE A 737 15.59 -44.61 -27.14
C ILE A 737 16.44 -45.87 -27.37
N VAL A 738 17.11 -45.96 -28.52
CA VAL A 738 18.09 -47.02 -28.80
C VAL A 738 19.19 -47.05 -27.74
N SER A 739 19.68 -45.87 -27.32
CA SER A 739 20.70 -45.71 -26.30
C SER A 739 20.22 -46.16 -24.92
N ILE A 740 18.98 -45.82 -24.52
CA ILE A 740 18.38 -46.28 -23.27
C ILE A 740 18.30 -47.81 -23.24
N TRP A 741 17.80 -48.43 -24.33
CA TRP A 741 17.74 -49.89 -24.44
C TRP A 741 19.12 -50.53 -24.40
N ALA A 742 20.10 -49.93 -25.08
CA ALA A 742 21.46 -50.45 -25.11
C ALA A 742 22.11 -50.42 -23.72
N VAL A 743 22.01 -49.30 -22.99
CA VAL A 743 22.54 -49.16 -21.63
C VAL A 743 21.86 -50.15 -20.70
N ALA A 744 20.53 -50.23 -20.72
CA ALA A 744 19.79 -51.18 -19.90
C ALA A 744 20.29 -52.62 -20.12
N LYS A 745 20.50 -53.03 -21.39
CA LYS A 745 21.02 -54.35 -21.77
C LYS A 745 22.43 -54.65 -21.30
N THR A 746 23.25 -53.64 -20.99
CA THR A 746 24.57 -53.84 -20.37
C THR A 746 24.48 -54.14 -18.87
N GLY A 747 23.32 -53.90 -18.24
CA GLY A 747 23.17 -53.92 -16.78
C GLY A 747 23.54 -52.60 -16.10
N ALA A 748 24.05 -51.62 -16.83
CA ALA A 748 24.29 -50.27 -16.34
C ALA A 748 22.98 -49.46 -16.20
N ALA A 749 23.00 -48.46 -15.31
CA ALA A 749 21.93 -47.49 -15.18
C ALA A 749 22.11 -46.36 -16.22
N PHE A 750 21.05 -46.02 -16.96
CA PHE A 750 21.08 -44.88 -17.87
C PHE A 750 20.71 -43.59 -17.15
N VAL A 751 21.42 -42.50 -17.47
CA VAL A 751 21.15 -41.16 -16.92
C VAL A 751 20.85 -40.21 -18.08
N PRO A 752 19.58 -39.88 -18.36
CA PRO A 752 19.24 -38.97 -19.45
C PRO A 752 19.61 -37.53 -19.08
N VAL A 753 20.39 -36.87 -19.95
CA VAL A 753 20.81 -35.46 -19.77
C VAL A 753 20.30 -34.65 -20.96
N ASP A 754 19.38 -33.71 -20.70
CA ASP A 754 18.86 -32.83 -21.74
C ASP A 754 19.91 -31.77 -22.11
N PRO A 755 20.42 -31.75 -23.36
CA PRO A 755 21.39 -30.75 -23.80
C PRO A 755 20.85 -29.31 -23.79
N ALA A 756 19.53 -29.11 -23.71
CA ALA A 756 18.91 -27.78 -23.65
C ALA A 756 18.96 -27.16 -22.24
N TYR A 757 19.40 -27.89 -21.21
CA TYR A 757 19.54 -27.32 -19.87
C TYR A 757 20.72 -26.34 -19.77
N PRO A 758 20.64 -25.33 -18.88
CA PRO A 758 21.76 -24.43 -18.62
C PRO A 758 23.03 -25.20 -18.21
N PRO A 759 24.24 -24.79 -18.65
CA PRO A 759 25.49 -25.51 -18.38
C PRO A 759 25.72 -25.82 -16.90
N VAL A 760 25.39 -24.88 -16.01
CA VAL A 760 25.50 -25.03 -14.55
C VAL A 760 24.67 -26.21 -14.01
N ARG A 761 23.49 -26.46 -14.58
CA ARG A 761 22.62 -27.58 -14.18
C ARG A 761 23.17 -28.92 -14.69
N ILE A 762 23.75 -28.92 -15.89
CA ILE A 762 24.42 -30.09 -16.46
C ILE A 762 25.66 -30.44 -15.61
N GLU A 763 26.54 -29.47 -15.34
CA GLU A 763 27.76 -29.62 -14.52
C GLU A 763 27.46 -30.17 -13.11
N SER A 764 26.43 -29.66 -12.45
CA SER A 764 26.02 -30.16 -11.11
C SER A 764 25.52 -31.60 -11.09
N SER A 765 25.16 -32.17 -12.25
CA SER A 765 24.67 -33.55 -12.37
C SER A 765 25.80 -34.59 -12.51
N TRP A 766 27.06 -34.15 -12.72
CA TRP A 766 28.24 -35.02 -12.89
C TRP A 766 29.06 -35.20 -11.61
N ILE A 767 28.86 -34.35 -10.60
CA ILE A 767 29.63 -34.39 -9.35
C ILE A 767 28.82 -35.15 -8.30
N ARG A 768 28.93 -36.49 -8.32
CA ARG A 768 28.86 -37.34 -7.13
C ARG A 768 29.42 -38.73 -7.42
#